data_AF-A0A7X8MBG6-F1
#
_entry.id   AF-A0A7X8MBG6-F1
#
_cell.length_a   1.000
_cell.length_b   1.000
_cell.length_c   1.000
_cell.angle_alpha   90.00
_cell.angle_beta   90.00
_cell.angle_gamma   90.00
#
_symmetry.space_group_name_H-M   'P 1'
#
loop_
_entity.id
_entity.type
_entity.pdbx_description
1 polymer ?
#
loop_
_entity_poly.entity_id
_entity_poly.type
_entity_poly.pdbx_seq_one_letter_code
_entity_poly.pdbx_strand_id
1 'polypeptide(L)'
;MKRPLFILLSCVFSLSAGEKIPTYANPKAGEYFKDWLLCGPFPNPLPEGINEYRNDETSLGFYRDYLVEKGGESRIRPGDGMTIKHPDGRKITWRRYHGYLSLIPLDDILQPNEGVVAYAACVILCSETTPMALSVTSNDGVRVWQNGHMILDHMCGGTEEPDRDLIPILLQKGENNILLKIAQGGGKWSFQFRLLDLAQTAAQMEARKHLFSRPQVYETEASWEIFVGQKHKIELLGSSVPAVVEILAPDQKQVLARFHTRLGKTLSIAKDSLRLGQGVHSVLCHVRTSDGDVHTLRTELPVGPPPSLEQTTLLFKSIPKMQDSVFLSRQICAVSRCLESHMQQDVESGHVPPMSLWKHAELCASYKKWREQLETAPSPYHRVFPKPREIRLAGGRPFLLPPCPSFFDSTFGVCQADLDRLRHDLDNRLVEQRQAQGAHIVLAVEAHRPWASPEAYTLSVKEARIRLSAASPAGLHNGLVTLRLLLLTESNLPEAEVLDYPAQAHRCAFHDWPVPMTEQARARLYEAIDLKYNEIVVYTGAYFQMDDPLIRSGLQEYFDLLRRHHVEPIPTVWLAPTTAQLEASRLKDEPVVFVRDTCRFDIHCLVNLESSRPHLHAQPGGGMVYTPGVDYEIVSVEPPVLRRLATGRLPAKGTAFLDADIVDLRNHRFAKACPSEEGVYLQFAKNIDRVIRCFQPKKIHVNHDEIGIVNSDSRCQKRGMQDYELIAYQINRMHEIIKNCDRRVDMIMWADAVNPYHNAGKKNLEKTCDLLNRDIIMAHWYYSVENYEQMDLLEQGAKFFIDRGFRTYGCPWDDLVNHQTWEKVLANYRSQPLMYGLMHTQWGDRDQGLAQTAASNWEETSWVRK
;
A
#
# COMPACT_ATOMS: atom_id res chain seq x y z
N MET A 1 21.30 67.27 -22.16
CA MET A 1 19.87 66.89 -22.21
C MET A 1 19.59 66.10 -23.49
N LYS A 2 19.55 64.77 -23.41
CA LYS A 2 19.03 63.88 -24.46
C LYS A 2 18.32 62.72 -23.75
N ARG A 3 17.01 62.62 -23.95
CA ARG A 3 16.16 61.51 -23.46
C ARG A 3 16.36 60.31 -24.41
N PRO A 4 16.60 59.08 -23.92
CA PRO A 4 16.49 57.90 -24.77
C PRO A 4 15.02 57.45 -24.80
N LEU A 5 14.56 57.20 -26.03
CA LEU A 5 13.24 56.69 -26.38
C LEU A 5 13.19 55.19 -26.04
N PHE A 6 12.39 54.80 -25.05
CA PHE A 6 12.05 53.39 -24.82
C PHE A 6 11.03 52.96 -25.89
N ILE A 7 11.47 52.11 -26.83
CA ILE A 7 10.57 51.42 -27.74
C ILE A 7 10.06 50.17 -27.01
N LEU A 8 8.79 50.21 -26.59
CA LEU A 8 8.03 49.02 -26.23
C LEU A 8 7.86 48.14 -27.48
N LEU A 9 8.50 46.97 -27.49
CA LEU A 9 8.18 45.93 -28.47
C LEU A 9 6.88 45.24 -28.04
N SER A 10 5.75 45.76 -28.51
CA SER A 10 4.48 45.03 -28.52
C SER A 10 4.53 44.01 -29.66
N CYS A 11 4.80 42.74 -29.35
CA CYS A 11 4.67 41.66 -30.33
C CYS A 11 3.18 41.40 -30.60
N VAL A 12 2.69 42.00 -31.68
CA VAL A 12 1.44 41.62 -32.36
C VAL A 12 1.70 40.26 -33.03
N PHE A 13 1.11 39.19 -32.49
CA PHE A 13 1.05 37.91 -33.19
C PHE A 13 0.11 38.04 -34.39
N SER A 14 0.68 38.14 -35.59
CA SER A 14 -0.05 37.84 -36.82
C SER A 14 -0.32 36.34 -36.89
N LEU A 15 -1.60 35.94 -36.84
CA LEU A 15 -2.02 34.56 -37.12
C LEU A 15 -1.66 34.20 -38.58
N SER A 16 -0.68 33.32 -38.75
CA SER A 16 -0.66 32.38 -39.87
C SER A 16 -1.32 31.08 -39.39
N ALA A 17 -2.51 30.78 -39.90
CA ALA A 17 -3.12 29.47 -39.74
C ALA A 17 -2.29 28.43 -40.51
N GLY A 18 -1.48 27.66 -39.79
CA GLY A 18 -0.73 26.51 -40.28
C GLY A 18 -0.21 25.68 -39.11
N GLU A 19 -0.65 24.41 -39.06
CA GLU A 19 0.06 23.21 -38.62
C GLU A 19 1.34 23.44 -37.76
N LYS A 20 1.20 23.74 -36.46
CA LYS A 20 2.37 23.89 -35.57
C LYS A 20 2.26 23.01 -34.32
N ILE A 21 3.34 22.29 -34.05
CA ILE A 21 3.60 21.50 -32.84
C ILE A 21 3.48 22.39 -31.58
N PRO A 22 2.89 21.89 -30.47
CA PRO A 22 2.89 22.60 -29.20
C PRO A 22 4.30 23.05 -28.81
N THR A 23 4.43 24.34 -28.51
CA THR A 23 5.71 24.99 -28.25
C THR A 23 5.66 25.72 -26.92
N TYR A 24 6.60 25.41 -26.03
CA TYR A 24 6.75 26.00 -24.71
C TYR A 24 7.92 26.98 -24.73
N ALA A 25 7.65 28.28 -24.56
CA ALA A 25 8.67 29.31 -24.60
C ALA A 25 9.22 29.59 -23.19
N ASN A 26 10.50 29.29 -22.96
CA ASN A 26 11.19 29.43 -21.68
C ASN A 26 10.35 28.92 -20.48
N PRO A 27 9.90 27.65 -20.51
CA PRO A 27 9.08 27.07 -19.44
C PRO A 27 9.79 27.19 -18.10
N LYS A 28 9.04 27.50 -17.03
CA LYS A 28 9.63 27.60 -15.69
C LYS A 28 9.86 26.22 -15.09
N ALA A 29 10.87 26.12 -14.23
CA ALA A 29 11.07 24.93 -13.43
C ALA A 29 9.82 24.64 -12.58
N GLY A 30 9.41 23.37 -12.53
CA GLY A 30 8.25 22.86 -11.81
C GLY A 30 6.95 22.83 -12.63
N GLU A 31 6.85 23.53 -13.76
CA GLU A 31 5.63 23.55 -14.59
C GLU A 31 5.47 22.25 -15.39
N TYR A 32 4.28 21.64 -15.30
CA TYR A 32 3.91 20.46 -16.09
C TYR A 32 3.47 20.83 -17.50
N PHE A 33 3.83 19.99 -18.46
CA PHE A 33 3.52 20.17 -19.87
C PHE A 33 2.18 19.51 -20.20
N LYS A 34 1.20 20.30 -20.65
CA LYS A 34 -0.21 19.90 -20.84
C LYS A 34 -0.66 19.81 -22.30
N ASP A 35 0.00 20.55 -23.19
CA ASP A 35 -0.22 20.54 -24.64
C ASP A 35 0.78 19.63 -25.35
N TRP A 36 0.26 18.69 -26.16
CA TRP A 36 1.05 17.68 -26.88
C TRP A 36 0.48 17.42 -28.28
N LEU A 37 1.34 17.05 -29.23
CA LEU A 37 0.90 16.24 -30.37
C LEU A 37 0.98 14.77 -29.98
N LEU A 38 -0.12 14.03 -30.11
CA LEU A 38 -0.19 12.60 -29.82
C LEU A 38 -0.36 11.81 -31.12
N CYS A 39 0.31 10.66 -31.22
CA CYS A 39 0.17 9.73 -32.34
C CYS A 39 0.24 8.29 -31.86
N GLY A 40 -0.80 7.53 -32.17
CA GLY A 40 -0.96 6.15 -31.76
C GLY A 40 -2.44 5.76 -31.74
N PRO A 41 -2.77 4.60 -31.16
CA PRO A 41 -1.83 3.60 -30.66
C PRO A 41 -1.17 2.78 -31.79
N PHE A 42 0.03 2.26 -31.52
CA PHE A 42 0.75 1.27 -32.33
C PHE A 42 0.90 -0.03 -31.54
N PRO A 43 1.04 -1.21 -32.17
CA PRO A 43 1.06 -2.48 -31.44
C PRO A 43 2.34 -2.66 -30.60
N ASN A 44 2.24 -3.32 -29.46
CA ASN A 44 3.38 -3.72 -28.62
C ASN A 44 3.44 -5.24 -28.43
N PRO A 45 3.58 -6.05 -29.50
CA PRO A 45 3.40 -7.50 -29.37
C PRO A 45 4.42 -8.16 -28.45
N LEU A 46 4.03 -9.26 -27.83
CA LEU A 46 4.90 -10.17 -27.10
C LEU A 46 5.46 -11.25 -28.03
N PRO A 47 6.59 -11.92 -27.69
CA PRO A 47 7.11 -13.06 -28.43
C PRO A 47 6.15 -14.25 -28.36
N GLU A 48 6.31 -15.21 -29.29
CA GLU A 48 5.52 -16.45 -29.28
C GLU A 48 5.72 -17.21 -27.95
N GLY A 49 4.61 -17.62 -27.32
CA GLY A 49 4.60 -18.32 -26.04
C GLY A 49 4.64 -17.42 -24.79
N ILE A 50 4.72 -16.09 -24.95
CA ILE A 50 4.63 -15.13 -23.84
C ILE A 50 3.28 -14.41 -23.91
N ASN A 51 2.50 -14.51 -22.83
CA ASN A 51 1.13 -13.97 -22.78
C ASN A 51 0.98 -12.77 -21.83
N GLU A 52 2.03 -12.39 -21.11
CA GLU A 52 2.02 -11.31 -20.12
C GLU A 52 3.16 -10.33 -20.36
N TYR A 53 2.90 -9.05 -20.13
CA TYR A 53 3.91 -8.00 -20.20
C TYR A 53 4.74 -7.98 -18.93
N ARG A 54 6.04 -8.20 -19.08
CA ARG A 54 7.01 -8.26 -17.97
C ARG A 54 7.86 -7.00 -17.83
N ASN A 55 7.57 -5.98 -18.64
CA ASN A 55 8.30 -4.73 -18.68
C ASN A 55 9.81 -4.90 -18.93
N ASP A 56 10.15 -5.83 -19.82
CA ASP A 56 11.52 -6.16 -20.23
C ASP A 56 11.64 -6.16 -21.76
N GLU A 57 12.70 -6.79 -22.28
CA GLU A 57 12.98 -6.91 -23.72
C GLU A 57 11.90 -7.67 -24.51
N THR A 58 10.97 -8.37 -23.83
CA THR A 58 9.84 -9.06 -24.49
C THR A 58 8.80 -8.09 -25.04
N SER A 59 8.79 -6.82 -24.64
CA SER A 59 7.84 -5.82 -25.16
C SER A 59 8.25 -5.30 -26.54
N LEU A 60 8.04 -6.09 -27.60
CA LEU A 60 8.70 -5.89 -28.89
C LEU A 60 8.38 -4.55 -29.57
N GLY A 61 7.16 -4.02 -29.41
CA GLY A 61 6.79 -2.74 -30.02
C GLY A 61 7.41 -1.53 -29.34
N PHE A 62 7.80 -1.64 -28.07
CA PHE A 62 8.60 -0.64 -27.38
C PHE A 62 9.95 -0.42 -28.07
N TYR A 63 10.58 -1.50 -28.54
CA TYR A 63 11.87 -1.47 -29.22
C TYR A 63 11.80 -1.20 -30.73
N ARG A 64 10.58 -1.17 -31.31
CA ARG A 64 10.37 -0.98 -32.75
C ARG A 64 10.13 0.48 -33.14
N ASP A 65 10.93 1.04 -34.04
CA ASP A 65 10.68 2.37 -34.62
C ASP A 65 9.47 2.33 -35.57
N TYR A 66 8.37 3.01 -35.20
CA TYR A 66 7.15 3.13 -36.01
C TYR A 66 7.13 4.37 -36.92
N LEU A 67 8.12 5.24 -36.81
CA LEU A 67 8.21 6.54 -37.49
C LEU A 67 9.19 6.53 -38.67
N VAL A 68 9.76 5.38 -39.03
CA VAL A 68 10.80 5.19 -40.08
C VAL A 68 10.46 5.89 -41.40
N GLU A 69 9.21 5.81 -41.87
CA GLU A 69 8.76 6.44 -43.13
C GLU A 69 8.98 7.96 -43.14
N LYS A 70 8.98 8.59 -41.97
CA LYS A 70 9.08 10.03 -41.78
C LYS A 70 10.39 10.44 -41.09
N GLY A 71 11.43 9.61 -41.24
CA GLY A 71 12.77 9.86 -40.74
C GLY A 71 13.14 9.08 -39.47
N GLY A 72 12.21 8.34 -38.88
CA GLY A 72 12.41 7.57 -37.64
C GLY A 72 12.35 8.42 -36.38
N GLU A 73 12.44 7.77 -35.24
CA GLU A 73 12.38 8.38 -33.89
C GLU A 73 13.45 9.49 -33.71
N SER A 74 14.59 9.39 -34.42
CA SER A 74 15.68 10.37 -34.35
C SER A 74 15.52 11.60 -35.26
N ARG A 75 14.69 11.56 -36.32
CA ARG A 75 14.62 12.68 -37.29
C ARG A 75 13.22 13.20 -37.58
N ILE A 76 12.20 12.63 -36.94
CA ILE A 76 10.82 13.08 -37.10
C ILE A 76 10.66 14.59 -36.79
N ARG A 77 9.77 15.25 -37.52
CA ARG A 77 9.27 16.61 -37.28
C ARG A 77 7.75 16.58 -37.35
N PRO A 78 7.07 16.21 -36.25
CA PRO A 78 5.63 15.99 -36.29
C PRO A 78 4.87 17.31 -36.42
N GLY A 79 3.83 17.30 -37.25
CA GLY A 79 2.88 18.39 -37.41
C GLY A 79 1.46 17.92 -37.16
N ASP A 80 0.57 18.82 -36.75
CA ASP A 80 -0.85 18.49 -36.60
C ASP A 80 -1.45 18.02 -37.94
N GLY A 81 -2.20 16.92 -37.93
CA GLY A 81 -2.74 16.30 -39.14
C GLY A 81 -1.74 15.44 -39.94
N MET A 82 -0.46 15.40 -39.56
CA MET A 82 0.53 14.52 -40.19
C MET A 82 0.14 13.04 -40.00
N THR A 83 0.23 12.23 -41.06
CA THR A 83 -0.11 10.79 -40.98
C THR A 83 1.12 9.89 -40.97
N ILE A 84 1.07 8.83 -40.17
CA ILE A 84 2.03 7.71 -40.11
C ILE A 84 1.33 6.43 -40.56
N LYS A 85 2.01 5.60 -41.35
CA LYS A 85 1.51 4.27 -41.72
C LYS A 85 1.59 3.32 -40.52
N HIS A 86 0.45 2.81 -40.12
CA HIS A 86 0.34 1.79 -39.08
C HIS A 86 0.69 0.40 -39.66
N PRO A 87 1.19 -0.55 -38.84
CA PRO A 87 1.55 -1.90 -39.31
C PRO A 87 0.44 -2.69 -40.02
N ASP A 88 -0.83 -2.46 -39.69
CA ASP A 88 -1.99 -3.07 -40.37
C ASP A 88 -2.35 -2.40 -41.71
N GLY A 89 -1.62 -1.36 -42.12
CA GLY A 89 -1.83 -0.61 -43.36
C GLY A 89 -2.70 0.66 -43.23
N ARG A 90 -3.38 0.89 -42.11
CA ARG A 90 -4.16 2.13 -41.89
C ARG A 90 -3.24 3.34 -41.65
N LYS A 91 -3.78 4.54 -41.78
CA LYS A 91 -3.07 5.79 -41.45
C LYS A 91 -3.47 6.26 -40.06
N ILE A 92 -2.51 6.40 -39.16
CA ILE A 92 -2.67 7.05 -37.85
C ILE A 92 -2.28 8.51 -38.01
N THR A 93 -3.00 9.42 -37.38
CA THR A 93 -2.79 10.88 -37.52
C THR A 93 -2.26 11.46 -36.22
N TRP A 94 -1.25 12.32 -36.30
CA TRP A 94 -0.81 13.18 -35.21
C TRP A 94 -1.92 14.18 -34.90
N ARG A 95 -2.38 14.23 -33.65
CA ARG A 95 -3.46 15.13 -33.22
C ARG A 95 -3.03 15.94 -32.02
N ARG A 96 -3.44 17.20 -31.99
CA ARG A 96 -3.25 18.05 -30.81
C ARG A 96 -4.12 17.57 -29.65
N TYR A 97 -3.54 17.58 -28.46
CA TYR A 97 -4.20 17.32 -27.19
C TYR A 97 -3.83 18.43 -26.20
N HIS A 98 -4.81 18.84 -25.40
CA HIS A 98 -4.65 19.75 -24.27
C HIS A 98 -5.24 19.07 -23.03
N GLY A 99 -4.42 18.88 -21.99
CA GLY A 99 -4.84 18.35 -20.69
C GLY A 99 -5.06 19.46 -19.67
N TYR A 100 -5.96 19.25 -18.71
CA TYR A 100 -6.16 20.19 -17.60
C TYR A 100 -5.21 19.94 -16.42
N LEU A 101 -4.67 18.72 -16.31
CA LEU A 101 -3.93 18.21 -15.15
C LEU A 101 -2.48 17.85 -15.51
N SER A 102 -1.66 17.49 -14.51
CA SER A 102 -0.27 17.08 -14.73
C SER A 102 -0.16 15.74 -15.47
N LEU A 103 -1.14 14.86 -15.26
CA LEU A 103 -1.26 13.55 -15.89
C LEU A 103 -1.98 13.66 -17.23
N ILE A 104 -1.39 13.06 -18.27
CA ILE A 104 -1.98 12.89 -19.59
C ILE A 104 -2.53 11.44 -19.68
N PRO A 105 -3.86 11.22 -19.62
CA PRO A 105 -4.48 9.89 -19.57
C PRO A 105 -4.67 9.30 -20.97
N LEU A 106 -3.63 8.62 -21.49
CA LEU A 106 -3.66 8.04 -22.83
C LEU A 106 -4.72 6.94 -23.01
N ASP A 107 -5.08 6.22 -21.93
CA ASP A 107 -6.13 5.19 -21.91
C ASP A 107 -7.53 5.75 -22.21
N ASP A 108 -7.79 6.99 -21.82
CA ASP A 108 -9.05 7.69 -22.10
C ASP A 108 -9.08 8.32 -23.50
N ILE A 109 -7.90 8.56 -24.10
CA ILE A 109 -7.75 9.32 -25.35
C ILE A 109 -7.57 8.39 -26.57
N LEU A 110 -6.89 7.24 -26.39
CA LEU A 110 -6.44 6.35 -27.46
C LEU A 110 -7.01 4.94 -27.28
N GLN A 111 -7.41 4.32 -28.40
CA GLN A 111 -7.95 2.96 -28.42
C GLN A 111 -7.40 2.16 -29.61
N PRO A 112 -7.04 0.86 -29.45
CA PRO A 112 -7.00 0.11 -28.18
C PRO A 112 -5.94 0.64 -27.21
N ASN A 113 -6.09 0.33 -25.92
CA ASN A 113 -5.29 0.87 -24.82
C ASN A 113 -4.50 -0.18 -24.02
N GLU A 114 -4.41 -1.43 -24.50
CA GLU A 114 -3.57 -2.49 -23.91
C GLU A 114 -2.66 -3.09 -24.97
N GLY A 115 -1.45 -3.49 -24.58
CA GLY A 115 -0.47 -4.04 -25.51
C GLY A 115 -0.12 -3.11 -26.66
N VAL A 116 0.07 -1.82 -26.36
CA VAL A 116 0.27 -0.75 -27.33
C VAL A 116 1.40 0.20 -26.95
N VAL A 117 1.82 1.03 -27.90
CA VAL A 117 2.68 2.19 -27.67
C VAL A 117 2.08 3.43 -28.35
N ALA A 118 2.38 4.62 -27.83
CA ALA A 118 2.03 5.90 -28.45
C ALA A 118 3.21 6.87 -28.35
N TYR A 119 3.21 7.84 -29.26
CA TYR A 119 4.16 8.93 -29.25
C TYR A 119 3.50 10.24 -28.80
N ALA A 120 4.26 11.03 -28.04
CA ALA A 120 3.92 12.40 -27.69
C ALA A 120 5.07 13.33 -28.09
N ALA A 121 4.75 14.47 -28.69
CA ALA A 121 5.76 15.42 -29.17
C ALA A 121 5.43 16.88 -28.83
N CYS A 122 6.46 17.63 -28.46
CA CYS A 122 6.42 19.08 -28.26
C CYS A 122 7.77 19.73 -28.58
N VAL A 123 7.81 21.06 -28.60
CA VAL A 123 9.04 21.86 -28.74
C VAL A 123 9.22 22.73 -27.51
N ILE A 124 10.45 22.81 -27.01
CA ILE A 124 10.85 23.78 -25.99
C ILE A 124 11.70 24.85 -26.68
N LEU A 125 11.25 26.10 -26.64
CA LEU A 125 11.97 27.24 -27.18
C LEU A 125 12.69 27.98 -26.06
N CYS A 126 14.02 27.93 -26.07
CA CYS A 126 14.86 28.59 -25.07
C CYS A 126 15.54 29.84 -25.62
N SER A 127 15.58 30.90 -24.82
CA SER A 127 16.29 32.14 -25.13
C SER A 127 17.82 32.01 -24.99
N GLU A 128 18.27 31.08 -24.16
CA GLU A 128 19.67 30.75 -23.90
C GLU A 128 19.85 29.24 -23.70
N THR A 129 21.10 28.79 -23.69
CA THR A 129 21.42 27.39 -23.37
C THR A 129 21.37 27.20 -21.86
N THR A 130 20.51 26.30 -21.37
CA THR A 130 20.18 26.15 -19.94
C THR A 130 20.26 24.67 -19.51
N PRO A 131 21.07 24.33 -18.49
CA PRO A 131 21.06 22.99 -17.89
C PRO A 131 19.83 22.83 -16.99
N MET A 132 19.13 21.70 -17.12
CA MET A 132 17.91 21.38 -16.36
C MET A 132 17.93 19.92 -15.94
N ALA A 133 17.12 19.55 -14.94
CA ALA A 133 16.72 18.18 -14.73
C ALA A 133 15.38 17.93 -15.44
N LEU A 134 15.31 16.91 -16.27
CA LEU A 134 14.06 16.42 -16.85
C LEU A 134 13.41 15.42 -15.89
N SER A 135 12.15 15.64 -15.53
CA SER A 135 11.31 14.65 -14.87
C SER A 135 10.32 14.07 -15.86
N VAL A 136 10.32 12.74 -16.01
CA VAL A 136 9.31 12.00 -16.75
C VAL A 136 8.79 10.83 -15.91
N THR A 137 7.48 10.65 -15.94
CA THR A 137 6.80 9.49 -15.38
C THR A 137 5.90 8.92 -16.46
N SER A 138 5.84 7.60 -16.58
CA SER A 138 4.83 6.89 -17.38
C SER A 138 4.29 5.71 -16.58
N ASN A 139 3.11 5.22 -16.91
CA ASN A 139 2.59 4.05 -16.21
C ASN A 139 3.45 2.79 -16.48
N ASP A 140 3.79 2.53 -17.74
CA ASP A 140 4.74 1.49 -18.15
C ASP A 140 5.99 2.10 -18.78
N GLY A 141 6.71 1.40 -19.67
CA GLY A 141 7.98 1.85 -20.24
C GLY A 141 7.92 3.19 -21.00
N VAL A 142 9.03 3.93 -20.95
CA VAL A 142 9.19 5.20 -21.67
C VAL A 142 10.56 5.30 -22.35
N ARG A 143 10.55 5.86 -23.56
CA ARG A 143 11.75 6.37 -24.23
C ARG A 143 11.60 7.85 -24.51
N VAL A 144 12.69 8.58 -24.38
CA VAL A 144 12.73 10.02 -24.60
C VAL A 144 13.86 10.37 -25.55
N TRP A 145 13.55 11.18 -26.57
CA TRP A 145 14.53 11.78 -27.46
C TRP A 145 14.52 13.29 -27.29
N GLN A 146 15.71 13.88 -27.14
CA GLN A 146 15.95 15.30 -27.24
C GLN A 146 16.75 15.58 -28.51
N ASN A 147 16.21 16.42 -29.40
CA ASN A 147 16.86 16.79 -30.67
C ASN A 147 17.30 15.59 -31.51
N GLY A 148 16.56 14.47 -31.42
CA GLY A 148 16.86 13.23 -32.14
C GLY A 148 17.81 12.26 -31.44
N HIS A 149 18.41 12.67 -30.32
CA HIS A 149 19.25 11.80 -29.48
C HIS A 149 18.41 11.19 -28.36
N MET A 150 18.46 9.86 -28.22
CA MET A 150 17.79 9.16 -27.13
C MET A 150 18.51 9.47 -25.82
N ILE A 151 17.78 10.04 -24.87
CA ILE A 151 18.27 10.41 -23.54
C ILE A 151 17.70 9.53 -22.43
N LEU A 152 16.61 8.80 -22.68
CA LEU A 152 16.05 7.80 -21.80
C LEU A 152 15.63 6.56 -22.58
N ASP A 153 15.95 5.39 -22.04
CA ASP A 153 15.42 4.11 -22.45
C ASP A 153 15.13 3.28 -21.20
N HIS A 154 13.88 3.31 -20.74
CA HIS A 154 13.49 2.68 -19.50
C HIS A 154 12.19 1.91 -19.68
N MET A 155 12.32 0.59 -19.91
CA MET A 155 11.20 -0.33 -19.80
C MET A 155 11.03 -0.71 -18.32
N CYS A 156 9.90 -0.36 -17.73
CA CYS A 156 9.55 -0.65 -16.34
C CYS A 156 8.03 -0.64 -16.19
N GLY A 157 7.53 -1.25 -15.12
CA GLY A 157 6.11 -1.21 -14.74
C GLY A 157 5.86 -0.28 -13.57
N GLY A 158 4.68 0.33 -13.50
CA GLY A 158 4.30 1.33 -12.50
C GLY A 158 5.01 2.68 -12.74
N THR A 159 4.51 3.85 -12.39
CA THR A 159 3.46 4.30 -11.46
C THR A 159 2.87 5.60 -12.07
N GLU A 160 1.92 6.26 -11.43
CA GLU A 160 1.50 7.63 -11.82
C GLU A 160 2.20 8.73 -10.98
N GLU A 161 3.20 8.36 -10.19
CA GLU A 161 3.85 9.25 -9.23
C GLU A 161 4.88 10.14 -9.92
N PRO A 162 4.95 11.42 -9.56
CA PRO A 162 5.88 12.35 -10.18
C PRO A 162 7.34 11.97 -9.90
N ASP A 163 8.25 12.45 -10.74
CA ASP A 163 9.71 12.35 -10.57
C ASP A 163 10.26 10.91 -10.53
N ARG A 164 9.60 9.96 -11.24
CA ARG A 164 10.09 8.57 -11.32
C ARG A 164 11.47 8.52 -11.99
N ASP A 165 11.57 9.08 -13.19
CA ASP A 165 12.81 9.17 -13.96
C ASP A 165 13.29 10.62 -13.99
N LEU A 166 14.52 10.83 -13.49
CA LEU A 166 15.15 12.14 -13.43
C LEU A 166 16.46 12.10 -14.23
N ILE A 167 16.59 12.98 -15.22
CA ILE A 167 17.73 12.95 -16.17
C ILE A 167 18.31 14.35 -16.30
N PRO A 168 19.64 14.53 -16.16
CA PRO A 168 20.27 15.81 -16.48
C PRO A 168 20.22 16.05 -17.99
N ILE A 169 19.66 17.19 -18.41
CA ILE A 169 19.58 17.59 -19.82
C ILE A 169 20.16 18.98 -20.04
N LEU A 170 20.60 19.25 -21.26
CA LEU A 170 21.05 20.58 -21.68
C LEU A 170 20.14 21.11 -22.77
N LEU A 171 19.26 22.06 -22.43
CA LEU A 171 18.43 22.75 -23.41
C LEU A 171 19.30 23.73 -24.18
N GLN A 172 19.35 23.61 -25.50
CA GLN A 172 20.10 24.51 -26.37
C GLN A 172 19.33 25.81 -26.58
N LYS A 173 20.05 26.92 -26.78
CA LYS A 173 19.41 28.15 -27.29
C LYS A 173 18.66 27.86 -28.60
N GLY A 174 17.42 28.32 -28.69
CA GLY A 174 16.52 28.03 -29.81
C GLY A 174 15.59 26.85 -29.55
N GLU A 175 15.21 26.13 -30.60
CA GLU A 175 14.26 25.03 -30.52
C GLU A 175 14.92 23.74 -30.02
N ASN A 176 14.29 23.10 -29.04
CA ASN A 176 14.61 21.77 -28.56
C ASN A 176 13.41 20.86 -28.83
N ASN A 177 13.57 19.89 -29.72
CA ASN A 177 12.52 18.94 -30.07
C ASN A 177 12.49 17.81 -29.05
N ILE A 178 11.32 17.55 -28.48
CA ILE A 178 11.09 16.46 -27.53
C ILE A 178 10.13 15.44 -28.17
N LEU A 179 10.54 14.17 -28.15
CA LEU A 179 9.69 13.04 -28.52
C LEU A 179 9.68 12.05 -27.36
N LEU A 180 8.49 11.63 -26.96
CA LEU A 180 8.26 10.54 -26.03
C LEU A 180 7.68 9.37 -26.79
N LYS A 181 8.06 8.16 -26.38
CA LYS A 181 7.36 6.92 -26.72
C LYS A 181 6.97 6.24 -25.43
N ILE A 182 5.68 5.98 -25.27
CA ILE A 182 5.10 5.46 -24.03
C ILE A 182 4.50 4.09 -24.33
N ALA A 183 5.00 3.06 -23.67
CA ALA A 183 4.45 1.71 -23.74
C ALA A 183 3.26 1.52 -22.80
N GLN A 184 2.52 0.46 -23.09
CA GLN A 184 1.43 -0.04 -22.30
C GLN A 184 1.37 -1.56 -22.44
N GLY A 185 1.41 -2.27 -21.31
CA GLY A 185 1.22 -3.70 -21.19
C GLY A 185 -0.22 -4.06 -20.85
N GLY A 186 -0.74 -3.55 -19.74
CA GLY A 186 -2.14 -3.64 -19.32
C GLY A 186 -2.49 -2.69 -18.17
N GLY A 187 -3.77 -2.34 -18.01
CA GLY A 187 -4.22 -1.43 -16.95
C GLY A 187 -4.19 0.05 -17.35
N LYS A 188 -3.58 0.91 -16.52
CA LYS A 188 -3.62 2.37 -16.72
C LYS A 188 -2.56 2.84 -17.70
N TRP A 189 -2.90 3.77 -18.59
CA TRP A 189 -1.94 4.29 -19.57
C TRP A 189 -1.83 5.80 -19.53
N SER A 190 -0.71 6.30 -19.04
CA SER A 190 -0.54 7.73 -18.82
C SER A 190 0.92 8.15 -18.77
N PHE A 191 1.16 9.47 -18.89
CA PHE A 191 2.48 10.05 -18.64
C PHE A 191 2.40 11.47 -18.04
N GLN A 192 3.50 11.90 -17.42
CA GLN A 192 3.74 13.26 -16.93
C GLN A 192 5.13 13.73 -17.37
N PHE A 193 5.27 15.03 -17.60
CA PHE A 193 6.53 15.63 -18.02
C PHE A 193 6.67 17.05 -17.45
N ARG A 194 7.82 17.32 -16.84
CA ARG A 194 8.19 18.66 -16.35
C ARG A 194 9.70 18.86 -16.34
N LEU A 195 10.10 20.12 -16.31
CA LEU A 195 11.51 20.50 -16.11
C LEU A 195 11.71 20.95 -14.66
N LEU A 196 12.85 20.62 -14.08
CA LEU A 196 13.23 20.95 -12.71
C LEU A 196 14.58 21.67 -12.69
N ASP A 197 14.83 22.41 -11.61
CA ASP A 197 16.14 23.01 -11.36
C ASP A 197 17.18 21.91 -11.10
N LEU A 198 18.25 21.87 -11.90
CA LEU A 198 19.24 20.80 -11.83
C LEU A 198 19.96 20.75 -10.48
N ALA A 199 20.33 21.91 -9.92
CA ALA A 199 21.10 21.97 -8.68
C ALA A 199 20.25 21.54 -7.47
N GLN A 200 19.00 21.99 -7.42
CA GLN A 200 18.04 21.60 -6.39
C GLN A 200 17.75 20.10 -6.47
N THR A 201 17.48 19.55 -7.66
CA THR A 201 17.25 18.11 -7.84
C THR A 201 18.47 17.29 -7.45
N ALA A 202 19.68 17.69 -7.85
CA ALA A 202 20.90 16.99 -7.46
C ALA A 202 21.12 16.97 -5.93
N ALA A 203 20.86 18.09 -5.24
CA ALA A 203 20.93 18.17 -3.79
C ALA A 203 19.91 17.24 -3.10
N GLN A 204 18.70 17.13 -3.65
CA GLN A 204 17.69 16.19 -3.17
C GLN A 204 18.13 14.73 -3.35
N MET A 205 18.72 14.39 -4.51
CA MET A 205 19.21 13.04 -4.77
C MET A 205 20.37 12.68 -3.83
N GLU A 206 21.28 13.61 -3.56
CA GLU A 206 22.40 13.40 -2.62
C GLU A 206 21.91 13.12 -1.19
N ALA A 207 20.88 13.83 -0.71
CA ALA A 207 20.26 13.55 0.58
C ALA A 207 19.58 12.17 0.64
N ARG A 208 19.16 11.63 -0.52
CA ARG A 208 18.41 10.38 -0.66
C ARG A 208 19.24 9.20 -1.18
N LYS A 209 20.55 9.35 -1.35
CA LYS A 209 21.43 8.35 -1.99
C LYS A 209 21.32 6.92 -1.42
N HIS A 210 21.00 6.78 -0.14
CA HIS A 210 20.83 5.48 0.52
C HIS A 210 19.60 4.71 0.01
N LEU A 211 18.58 5.39 -0.51
CA LEU A 211 17.38 4.77 -1.09
C LEU A 211 17.64 4.19 -2.49
N PHE A 212 18.74 4.59 -3.12
CA PHE A 212 19.09 4.21 -4.50
C PHE A 212 20.30 3.28 -4.56
N SER A 213 20.72 2.70 -3.43
CA SER A 213 21.91 1.86 -3.31
C SER A 213 21.69 0.40 -3.68
N ARG A 214 20.44 -0.02 -3.90
CA ARG A 214 20.08 -1.41 -4.23
C ARG A 214 20.86 -1.89 -5.46
N PRO A 215 21.63 -2.98 -5.37
CA PRO A 215 22.31 -3.54 -6.53
C PRO A 215 21.30 -4.05 -7.57
N GLN A 216 21.69 -4.01 -8.85
CA GLN A 216 20.98 -4.62 -9.96
C GLN A 216 21.87 -5.72 -10.54
N VAL A 217 21.38 -6.96 -10.55
CA VAL A 217 22.15 -8.13 -10.99
C VAL A 217 21.69 -8.54 -12.38
N TYR A 218 22.65 -8.70 -13.28
CA TYR A 218 22.45 -9.25 -14.62
C TYR A 218 23.31 -10.49 -14.78
N GLU A 219 22.74 -11.55 -15.35
CA GLU A 219 23.48 -12.78 -15.62
C GLU A 219 23.92 -12.82 -17.08
N THR A 220 25.19 -13.13 -17.31
CA THR A 220 25.74 -13.47 -18.63
C THR A 220 26.15 -14.94 -18.65
N GLU A 221 26.56 -15.47 -19.81
CA GLU A 221 27.06 -16.84 -19.89
C GLU A 221 28.25 -17.10 -18.94
N ALA A 222 29.17 -16.13 -18.81
CA ALA A 222 30.43 -16.30 -18.09
C ALA A 222 30.47 -15.65 -16.70
N SER A 223 29.60 -14.69 -16.41
CA SER A 223 29.69 -13.85 -15.20
C SER A 223 28.34 -13.34 -14.69
N TRP A 224 28.32 -12.92 -13.43
CA TRP A 224 27.28 -12.05 -12.88
C TRP A 224 27.78 -10.60 -12.91
N GLU A 225 27.00 -9.71 -13.51
CA GLU A 225 27.24 -8.28 -13.58
C GLU A 225 26.36 -7.57 -12.55
N ILE A 226 26.97 -7.00 -11.52
CA ILE A 226 26.27 -6.34 -10.41
C ILE A 226 26.48 -4.83 -10.54
N PHE A 227 25.49 -4.12 -11.08
CA PHE A 227 25.48 -2.67 -11.07
C PHE A 227 25.07 -2.16 -9.68
N VAL A 228 25.89 -1.31 -9.07
CA VAL A 228 25.70 -0.88 -7.68
C VAL A 228 24.81 0.37 -7.62
N GLY A 229 23.50 0.16 -7.46
CA GLY A 229 22.46 1.17 -7.26
C GLY A 229 21.43 1.22 -8.39
N GLN A 230 20.55 2.24 -8.40
CA GLN A 230 19.56 2.47 -9.46
C GLN A 230 20.05 3.46 -10.53
N LYS A 231 20.48 2.97 -11.70
CA LYS A 231 21.21 3.73 -12.74
C LYS A 231 20.73 5.18 -12.94
N HIS A 232 19.46 5.37 -13.28
CA HIS A 232 18.90 6.69 -13.61
C HIS A 232 18.73 7.65 -12.42
N LYS A 233 18.85 7.17 -11.17
CA LYS A 233 18.83 8.03 -9.97
C LYS A 233 20.23 8.40 -9.49
N ILE A 234 21.21 7.52 -9.70
CA ILE A 234 22.60 7.77 -9.29
C ILE A 234 23.29 8.75 -10.25
N GLU A 235 22.88 8.80 -11.52
CA GLU A 235 23.48 9.70 -12.54
C GLU A 235 23.36 11.19 -12.17
N LEU A 236 22.43 11.56 -11.29
CA LEU A 236 22.27 12.92 -10.76
C LEU A 236 23.13 13.23 -9.54
N LEU A 237 23.82 12.24 -8.97
CA LEU A 237 24.70 12.48 -7.83
C LEU A 237 25.95 13.25 -8.29
N GLY A 238 26.19 14.40 -7.66
CA GLY A 238 27.35 15.24 -7.94
C GLY A 238 28.66 14.68 -7.40
N SER A 239 28.63 13.58 -6.62
CA SER A 239 29.80 13.02 -5.95
C SER A 239 29.84 11.50 -5.99
N SER A 240 31.05 10.94 -5.89
CA SER A 240 31.26 9.49 -5.87
C SER A 240 30.99 8.94 -4.46
N VAL A 241 29.94 8.14 -4.30
CA VAL A 241 29.52 7.59 -3.00
C VAL A 241 30.16 6.22 -2.74
N PRO A 242 30.99 6.05 -1.70
CA PRO A 242 31.53 4.75 -1.32
C PRO A 242 30.42 3.74 -0.95
N ALA A 243 30.59 2.50 -1.38
CA ALA A 243 29.67 1.41 -1.09
C ALA A 243 30.45 0.12 -0.80
N VAL A 244 29.88 -0.75 0.04
CA VAL A 244 30.38 -2.11 0.25
C VAL A 244 29.33 -3.10 -0.24
N VAL A 245 29.72 -4.00 -1.13
CA VAL A 245 28.83 -5.05 -1.65
C VAL A 245 29.21 -6.39 -1.04
N GLU A 246 28.24 -7.10 -0.47
CA GLU A 246 28.43 -8.45 0.09
C GLU A 246 27.53 -9.45 -0.63
N ILE A 247 28.01 -10.69 -0.77
CA ILE A 247 27.20 -11.81 -1.24
C ILE A 247 27.02 -12.78 -0.08
N LEU A 248 25.77 -13.04 0.30
CA LEU A 248 25.40 -13.98 1.36
C LEU A 248 25.02 -15.35 0.79
N ALA A 249 25.20 -16.39 1.60
CA ALA A 249 24.65 -17.72 1.34
C ALA A 249 23.10 -17.72 1.41
N PRO A 250 22.42 -18.75 0.88
CA PRO A 250 20.95 -18.80 0.88
C PRO A 250 20.30 -18.75 2.27
N ASP A 251 21.04 -19.13 3.32
CA ASP A 251 20.60 -19.03 4.71
C ASP A 251 20.62 -17.60 5.28
N GLN A 252 21.13 -16.63 4.51
CA GLN A 252 21.29 -15.22 4.88
C GLN A 252 22.20 -14.98 6.10
N LYS A 253 22.98 -15.98 6.53
CA LYS A 253 23.82 -15.88 7.73
C LYS A 253 25.32 -15.81 7.40
N GLN A 254 25.74 -16.45 6.32
CA GLN A 254 27.16 -16.51 5.94
C GLN A 254 27.50 -15.52 4.82
N VAL A 255 28.50 -14.67 5.03
CA VAL A 255 29.11 -13.84 3.97
C VAL A 255 30.08 -14.69 3.15
N LEU A 256 29.84 -14.80 1.84
CA LEU A 256 30.63 -15.55 0.88
C LEU A 256 31.65 -14.66 0.13
N ALA A 257 31.31 -13.40 -0.10
CA ALA A 257 32.20 -12.43 -0.75
C ALA A 257 31.93 -11.01 -0.25
N ARG A 258 32.96 -10.15 -0.29
CA ARG A 258 32.87 -8.73 0.06
C ARG A 258 33.71 -7.88 -0.89
N PHE A 259 33.12 -6.82 -1.43
CA PHE A 259 33.74 -5.90 -2.38
C PHE A 259 33.62 -4.45 -1.89
N HIS A 260 34.73 -3.71 -1.91
CA HIS A 260 34.71 -2.27 -1.65
C HIS A 260 34.63 -1.54 -3.00
N THR A 261 33.57 -0.77 -3.20
CA THR A 261 33.23 -0.16 -4.48
C THR A 261 32.55 1.20 -4.25
N ARG A 262 31.83 1.70 -5.26
CA ARG A 262 31.09 2.96 -5.21
C ARG A 262 29.78 2.83 -5.98
N LEU A 263 28.79 3.65 -5.64
CA LEU A 263 27.54 3.72 -6.41
C LEU A 263 27.83 4.09 -7.87
N GLY A 264 27.08 3.48 -8.80
CA GLY A 264 27.22 3.67 -10.25
C GLY A 264 28.31 2.82 -10.90
N LYS A 265 29.01 1.95 -10.16
CA LYS A 265 29.97 0.99 -10.71
C LYS A 265 29.32 -0.37 -10.95
N THR A 266 29.80 -1.09 -11.97
CA THR A 266 29.47 -2.49 -12.21
C THR A 266 30.60 -3.38 -11.69
N LEU A 267 30.24 -4.39 -10.90
CA LEU A 267 31.13 -5.47 -10.48
C LEU A 267 30.88 -6.68 -11.39
N SER A 268 31.89 -7.07 -12.17
CA SER A 268 31.83 -8.29 -12.98
C SER A 268 32.46 -9.45 -12.20
N ILE A 269 31.68 -10.50 -11.95
CA ILE A 269 32.06 -11.65 -11.13
C ILE A 269 31.96 -12.92 -11.98
N ALA A 270 33.11 -13.51 -12.32
CA ALA A 270 33.15 -14.74 -13.09
C ALA A 270 32.50 -15.91 -12.31
N LYS A 271 31.67 -16.73 -12.97
CA LYS A 271 30.89 -17.79 -12.31
C LYS A 271 31.73 -18.87 -11.66
N ASP A 272 32.94 -19.09 -12.15
CA ASP A 272 33.92 -20.04 -11.64
C ASP A 272 34.69 -19.54 -10.41
N SER A 273 34.68 -18.22 -10.15
CA SER A 273 35.50 -17.59 -9.11
C SER A 273 34.97 -17.77 -7.68
N LEU A 274 33.64 -17.76 -7.49
CA LEU A 274 33.01 -17.78 -6.16
C LEU A 274 32.45 -19.15 -5.73
N ARG A 275 32.37 -20.14 -6.64
CA ARG A 275 31.79 -21.47 -6.39
C ARG A 275 30.50 -21.43 -5.55
N LEU A 276 29.57 -20.55 -5.94
CA LEU A 276 28.28 -20.43 -5.26
C LEU A 276 27.48 -21.74 -5.40
N GLY A 277 26.87 -22.19 -4.31
CA GLY A 277 25.98 -23.36 -4.32
C GLY A 277 24.67 -23.07 -5.05
N GLN A 278 23.88 -24.11 -5.32
CA GLN A 278 22.53 -23.89 -5.87
C GLN A 278 21.62 -23.24 -4.83
N GLY A 279 20.82 -22.27 -5.27
CA GLY A 279 19.83 -21.57 -4.44
C GLY A 279 19.78 -20.07 -4.69
N VAL A 280 19.00 -19.36 -3.88
CA VAL A 280 18.88 -17.90 -3.95
C VAL A 280 19.84 -17.27 -2.94
N HIS A 281 20.97 -16.79 -3.45
CA HIS A 281 21.88 -15.95 -2.69
C HIS A 281 21.34 -14.52 -2.59
N SER A 282 21.92 -13.72 -1.70
CA SER A 282 21.58 -12.30 -1.59
C SER A 282 22.80 -11.43 -1.78
N VAL A 283 22.63 -10.37 -2.57
CA VAL A 283 23.64 -9.33 -2.74
C VAL A 283 23.20 -8.12 -1.93
N LEU A 284 24.00 -7.75 -0.94
CA LEU A 284 23.75 -6.59 -0.07
C LEU A 284 24.63 -5.44 -0.53
N CYS A 285 24.08 -4.23 -0.53
CA CYS A 285 24.84 -2.99 -0.68
C CYS A 285 24.71 -2.17 0.60
N HIS A 286 25.86 -1.87 1.20
CA HIS A 286 25.97 -1.01 2.36
C HIS A 286 26.45 0.37 1.93
N VAL A 287 25.68 1.40 2.28
CA VAL A 287 26.06 2.81 2.08
C VAL A 287 25.99 3.52 3.42
N ARG A 288 27.04 4.30 3.72
CA ARG A 288 27.08 5.14 4.92
C ARG A 288 26.48 6.51 4.60
N THR A 289 25.52 6.94 5.40
CA THR A 289 24.88 8.25 5.31
C THR A 289 25.68 9.30 6.07
N SER A 290 25.35 10.58 5.86
CA SER A 290 26.07 11.73 6.42
C SER A 290 25.97 11.85 7.94
N ASP A 291 24.95 11.26 8.54
CA ASP A 291 24.73 11.10 9.98
C ASP A 291 25.54 9.94 10.60
N GLY A 292 26.21 9.13 9.77
CA GLY A 292 27.08 8.04 10.21
C GLY A 292 26.42 6.66 10.18
N ASP A 293 25.12 6.59 9.93
CA ASP A 293 24.35 5.35 9.85
C ASP A 293 24.72 4.53 8.60
N VAL A 294 24.52 3.21 8.68
CA VAL A 294 24.77 2.28 7.56
C VAL A 294 23.44 1.75 7.09
N HIS A 295 23.05 2.16 5.89
CA HIS A 295 21.87 1.62 5.21
C HIS A 295 22.26 0.43 4.35
N THR A 296 21.42 -0.62 4.42
CA THR A 296 21.64 -1.87 3.69
C THR A 296 20.43 -2.15 2.82
N LEU A 297 20.64 -2.28 1.52
CA LEU A 297 19.62 -2.74 0.57
C LEU A 297 20.11 -4.02 -0.10
N ARG A 298 19.20 -4.97 -0.33
CA ARG A 298 19.54 -6.30 -0.84
C ARG A 298 18.80 -6.65 -2.14
N THR A 299 19.41 -7.46 -2.99
CA THR A 299 18.79 -7.99 -4.21
C THR A 299 19.07 -9.49 -4.32
N GLU A 300 18.25 -10.20 -5.09
CA GLU A 300 18.48 -11.62 -5.32
C GLU A 300 19.67 -11.87 -6.24
N LEU A 301 20.35 -12.99 -5.99
CA LEU A 301 21.29 -13.63 -6.90
C LEU A 301 20.93 -15.12 -6.99
N PRO A 302 20.01 -15.50 -7.89
CA PRO A 302 19.70 -16.91 -8.11
C PRO A 302 20.90 -17.63 -8.75
N VAL A 303 21.25 -18.80 -8.23
CA VAL A 303 22.32 -19.64 -8.76
C VAL A 303 21.76 -21.03 -9.04
N GLY A 304 21.76 -21.42 -10.32
CA GLY A 304 21.18 -22.68 -10.79
C GLY A 304 19.69 -22.58 -11.11
N PRO A 305 19.11 -23.65 -11.69
CA PRO A 305 17.70 -23.65 -12.08
C PRO A 305 16.80 -23.65 -10.83
N PRO A 306 15.68 -22.89 -10.83
CA PRO A 306 14.68 -22.99 -9.77
C PRO A 306 13.99 -24.37 -9.79
N PRO A 307 13.35 -24.79 -8.67
CA PRO A 307 12.43 -25.91 -8.67
C PRO A 307 11.35 -25.71 -9.73
N SER A 308 10.97 -26.75 -10.45
CA SER A 308 9.86 -26.64 -11.40
C SER A 308 8.53 -26.46 -10.66
N LEU A 309 7.57 -25.80 -11.29
CA LEU A 309 6.20 -25.69 -10.76
C LEU A 309 5.60 -27.07 -10.47
N GLU A 310 5.92 -28.08 -11.28
CA GLU A 310 5.55 -29.48 -11.06
C GLU A 310 6.15 -30.03 -9.77
N GLN A 311 7.44 -29.80 -9.51
CA GLN A 311 8.11 -30.24 -8.28
C GLN A 311 7.47 -29.60 -7.04
N THR A 312 7.23 -28.29 -7.07
CA THR A 312 6.55 -27.57 -5.97
C THR A 312 5.12 -28.08 -5.79
N THR A 313 4.41 -28.35 -6.88
CA THR A 313 3.06 -28.92 -6.86
C THR A 313 3.02 -30.34 -6.29
N LEU A 314 3.99 -31.18 -6.65
CA LEU A 314 4.12 -32.53 -6.09
C LEU A 314 4.43 -32.48 -4.60
N LEU A 315 5.29 -31.55 -4.17
CA LEU A 315 5.58 -31.33 -2.75
C LEU A 315 4.31 -30.94 -1.99
N PHE A 316 3.54 -29.98 -2.51
CA PHE A 316 2.27 -29.56 -1.92
C PHE A 316 1.25 -30.71 -1.87
N LYS A 317 1.08 -31.45 -2.97
CA LYS A 317 0.18 -32.63 -3.02
C LYS A 317 0.60 -33.76 -2.08
N SER A 318 1.88 -33.83 -1.70
CA SER A 318 2.40 -34.81 -0.73
C SER A 318 2.13 -34.44 0.73
N ILE A 319 1.58 -33.25 0.99
CA ILE A 319 1.28 -32.81 2.35
C ILE A 319 0.16 -33.68 2.92
N PRO A 320 0.35 -34.23 4.14
CA PRO A 320 -0.66 -35.07 4.75
C PRO A 320 -1.99 -34.33 5.01
N LYS A 321 -3.12 -34.96 4.65
CA LYS A 321 -4.48 -34.43 4.91
C LYS A 321 -4.90 -34.74 6.35
N MET A 322 -5.44 -33.75 7.06
CA MET A 322 -5.86 -33.96 8.44
C MET A 322 -7.21 -34.67 8.55
N GLN A 323 -7.34 -35.56 9.53
CA GLN A 323 -8.59 -36.21 9.95
C GLN A 323 -9.03 -35.77 11.37
N ASP A 324 -8.48 -34.67 11.86
CA ASP A 324 -8.68 -34.19 13.23
C ASP A 324 -9.93 -33.30 13.35
N SER A 325 -10.13 -32.69 14.52
CA SER A 325 -11.23 -31.78 14.85
C SER A 325 -11.65 -30.82 13.74
N VAL A 326 -12.96 -30.54 13.65
CA VAL A 326 -13.54 -29.62 12.66
C VAL A 326 -12.85 -28.25 12.69
N PHE A 327 -12.50 -27.74 13.87
CA PHE A 327 -11.85 -26.44 14.02
C PHE A 327 -10.41 -26.44 13.52
N LEU A 328 -9.55 -27.34 14.01
CA LEU A 328 -8.15 -27.41 13.58
C LEU A 328 -8.07 -27.67 12.08
N SER A 329 -8.88 -28.61 11.58
CA SER A 329 -9.01 -28.89 10.16
C SER A 329 -9.42 -27.66 9.36
N ARG A 330 -10.34 -26.82 9.85
CA ARG A 330 -10.70 -25.54 9.21
C ARG A 330 -9.52 -24.56 9.15
N GLN A 331 -8.73 -24.42 10.21
CA GLN A 331 -7.57 -23.52 10.23
C GLN A 331 -6.47 -23.99 9.28
N ILE A 332 -6.22 -25.29 9.23
CA ILE A 332 -5.33 -25.90 8.24
C ILE A 332 -5.86 -25.68 6.81
N CYS A 333 -7.16 -25.83 6.59
CA CYS A 333 -7.75 -25.51 5.29
C CYS A 333 -7.60 -24.03 4.93
N ALA A 334 -7.64 -23.09 5.88
CA ALA A 334 -7.36 -21.69 5.61
C ALA A 334 -5.91 -21.48 5.17
N VAL A 335 -4.95 -22.02 5.94
CA VAL A 335 -3.51 -21.94 5.61
C VAL A 335 -3.18 -22.63 4.28
N SER A 336 -3.74 -23.81 4.04
CA SER A 336 -3.58 -24.52 2.76
C SER A 336 -4.15 -23.71 1.60
N ARG A 337 -5.29 -23.02 1.76
CA ARG A 337 -5.86 -22.17 0.72
C ARG A 337 -5.01 -20.94 0.40
N CYS A 338 -4.32 -20.35 1.38
CA CYS A 338 -3.29 -19.33 1.08
C CYS A 338 -2.22 -19.89 0.14
N LEU A 339 -1.68 -21.06 0.46
CA LEU A 339 -0.62 -21.69 -0.31
C LEU A 339 -1.10 -22.14 -1.70
N GLU A 340 -2.32 -22.70 -1.80
CA GLU A 340 -2.97 -23.03 -3.07
C GLU A 340 -3.19 -21.80 -3.94
N SER A 341 -3.68 -20.69 -3.36
CA SER A 341 -3.91 -19.46 -4.11
C SER A 341 -2.63 -18.91 -4.72
N HIS A 342 -1.52 -18.93 -3.99
CA HIS A 342 -0.22 -18.49 -4.52
C HIS A 342 0.25 -19.40 -5.66
N MET A 343 0.13 -20.72 -5.48
CA MET A 343 0.49 -21.68 -6.51
C MET A 343 -0.44 -21.64 -7.74
N GLN A 344 -1.71 -21.29 -7.56
CA GLN A 344 -2.66 -21.15 -8.64
C GLN A 344 -2.40 -19.88 -9.45
N GLN A 345 -2.09 -18.76 -8.79
CA GLN A 345 -1.62 -17.54 -9.47
C GLN A 345 -0.37 -17.81 -10.32
N ASP A 346 0.56 -18.60 -9.78
CA ASP A 346 1.75 -19.08 -10.49
C ASP A 346 1.41 -19.92 -11.74
N VAL A 347 0.41 -20.79 -11.66
CA VAL A 347 -0.06 -21.61 -12.80
C VAL A 347 -0.77 -20.74 -13.84
N GLU A 348 -1.65 -19.84 -13.39
CA GLU A 348 -2.49 -19.01 -14.25
C GLU A 348 -1.68 -17.96 -15.01
N SER A 349 -0.66 -17.37 -14.37
CA SER A 349 0.24 -16.40 -15.01
C SER A 349 1.09 -16.98 -16.15
N GLY A 350 1.28 -18.31 -16.16
CA GLY A 350 2.09 -19.01 -17.16
C GLY A 350 3.59 -18.68 -17.10
N HIS A 351 4.03 -17.81 -16.18
CA HIS A 351 5.43 -17.51 -15.91
C HIS A 351 5.66 -17.05 -14.48
N VAL A 352 6.08 -17.99 -13.66
CA VAL A 352 6.49 -17.72 -12.29
C VAL A 352 7.91 -17.19 -12.27
N PRO A 353 8.18 -16.02 -11.66
CA PRO A 353 9.55 -15.57 -11.42
C PRO A 353 10.34 -16.67 -10.69
N PRO A 354 11.58 -16.99 -11.10
CA PRO A 354 12.39 -18.05 -10.47
C PRO A 354 12.45 -17.96 -8.94
N MET A 355 12.47 -16.75 -8.38
CA MET A 355 12.48 -16.53 -6.93
C MET A 355 11.20 -16.98 -6.25
N SER A 356 10.04 -16.73 -6.85
CA SER A 356 8.75 -17.16 -6.30
C SER A 356 8.70 -18.69 -6.21
N LEU A 357 9.23 -19.41 -7.21
CA LEU A 357 9.37 -20.87 -7.16
C LEU A 357 10.23 -21.35 -5.99
N TRP A 358 11.36 -20.69 -5.71
CA TRP A 358 12.20 -21.01 -4.56
C TRP A 358 11.48 -20.76 -3.23
N LYS A 359 10.84 -19.59 -3.07
CA LYS A 359 10.08 -19.22 -1.87
C LYS A 359 8.91 -20.16 -1.63
N HIS A 360 8.15 -20.50 -2.67
CA HIS A 360 7.01 -21.42 -2.59
C HIS A 360 7.45 -22.84 -2.25
N ALA A 361 8.55 -23.33 -2.84
CA ALA A 361 9.10 -24.64 -2.49
C ALA A 361 9.55 -24.69 -1.03
N GLU A 362 10.20 -23.64 -0.53
CA GLU A 362 10.59 -23.51 0.87
C GLU A 362 9.39 -23.50 1.81
N LEU A 363 8.36 -22.69 1.50
CA LEU A 363 7.12 -22.63 2.26
C LEU A 363 6.42 -23.98 2.29
N CYS A 364 6.29 -24.66 1.14
CA CYS A 364 5.71 -25.99 1.06
C CYS A 364 6.48 -27.00 1.91
N ALA A 365 7.81 -26.96 1.90
CA ALA A 365 8.64 -27.85 2.72
C ALA A 365 8.46 -27.59 4.22
N SER A 366 8.44 -26.31 4.63
CA SER A 366 8.21 -25.94 6.03
C SER A 366 6.81 -26.35 6.49
N TYR A 367 5.81 -26.09 5.65
CA TYR A 367 4.43 -26.47 5.91
C TYR A 367 4.26 -27.99 6.02
N LYS A 368 4.85 -28.75 5.10
CA LYS A 368 4.86 -30.23 5.16
C LYS A 368 5.44 -30.73 6.48
N LYS A 369 6.59 -30.21 6.89
CA LYS A 369 7.23 -30.58 8.16
C LYS A 369 6.32 -30.28 9.35
N TRP A 370 5.67 -29.12 9.37
CA TRP A 370 4.69 -28.77 10.42
C TRP A 370 3.50 -29.73 10.44
N ARG A 371 2.98 -30.11 9.27
CA ARG A 371 1.89 -31.07 9.13
C ARG A 371 2.27 -32.47 9.63
N GLU A 372 3.46 -32.96 9.28
CA GLU A 372 4.00 -34.23 9.78
C GLU A 372 4.17 -34.22 11.32
N GLN A 373 4.62 -33.08 11.88
CA GLN A 373 4.72 -32.91 13.33
C GLN A 373 3.37 -32.90 14.05
N LEU A 374 2.32 -32.34 13.41
CA LEU A 374 0.97 -32.37 13.96
C LEU A 374 0.36 -33.78 13.93
N GLU A 375 0.63 -34.57 12.89
CA GLU A 375 0.15 -35.96 12.79
C GLU A 375 0.85 -36.90 13.78
N THR A 376 2.13 -36.68 13.99
CA THR A 376 2.95 -37.43 14.96
C THR A 376 2.97 -36.79 16.35
N ALA A 377 2.07 -35.84 16.60
CA ALA A 377 1.99 -35.10 17.85
C ALA A 377 1.81 -36.05 19.05
N PRO A 378 2.62 -35.91 20.12
CA PRO A 378 2.64 -36.88 21.21
C PRO A 378 1.40 -36.82 22.12
N SER A 379 0.55 -35.80 21.97
CA SER A 379 -0.71 -35.68 22.72
C SER A 379 -1.70 -34.73 22.03
N PRO A 380 -2.98 -34.74 22.41
CA PRO A 380 -3.96 -33.76 21.93
C PRO A 380 -3.60 -32.29 22.24
N TYR A 381 -2.89 -32.03 23.34
CA TYR A 381 -2.46 -30.67 23.72
C TYR A 381 -1.56 -30.01 22.66
N HIS A 382 -0.78 -30.82 21.93
CA HIS A 382 0.09 -30.34 20.84
C HIS A 382 -0.67 -30.03 19.56
N ARG A 383 -1.95 -30.42 19.48
CA ARG A 383 -2.85 -30.20 18.34
C ARG A 383 -3.80 -29.02 18.59
N VAL A 384 -3.73 -28.37 19.75
CA VAL A 384 -4.43 -27.08 19.99
C VAL A 384 -3.82 -26.00 19.09
N PHE A 385 -4.66 -25.14 18.52
CA PHE A 385 -4.24 -24.03 17.65
C PHE A 385 -4.87 -22.70 18.11
N PRO A 386 -4.10 -21.61 18.25
CA PRO A 386 -2.63 -21.55 18.19
C PRO A 386 -1.95 -22.42 19.26
N LYS A 387 -0.71 -22.87 18.99
CA LYS A 387 -0.04 -23.89 19.82
C LYS A 387 0.27 -23.38 21.23
N PRO A 388 -0.05 -24.16 22.29
CA PRO A 388 0.32 -23.80 23.65
C PRO A 388 1.83 -23.73 23.87
N ARG A 389 2.26 -22.76 24.68
CA ARG A 389 3.68 -22.45 24.89
C ARG A 389 4.47 -23.55 25.61
N GLU A 390 3.96 -24.06 26.72
CA GLU A 390 4.59 -25.16 27.47
C GLU A 390 3.60 -26.29 27.71
N ILE A 391 3.98 -27.51 27.30
CA ILE A 391 3.20 -28.73 27.51
C ILE A 391 4.09 -29.74 28.21
N ARG A 392 3.72 -30.18 29.41
CA ARG A 392 4.44 -31.19 30.19
C ARG A 392 3.52 -32.38 30.42
N LEU A 393 3.78 -33.48 29.70
CA LEU A 393 3.06 -34.73 29.91
C LEU A 393 3.57 -35.42 31.17
N ALA A 394 2.65 -35.96 31.95
CA ALA A 394 2.94 -36.82 33.09
C ALA A 394 2.53 -38.26 32.77
N GLY A 395 3.26 -39.24 33.31
CA GLY A 395 3.01 -40.67 33.07
C GLY A 395 1.89 -41.28 33.93
N GLY A 396 1.00 -40.45 34.48
CA GLY A 396 -0.11 -40.95 35.30
C GLY A 396 -1.37 -41.23 34.49
N ARG A 397 -2.50 -41.39 35.18
CA ARG A 397 -3.75 -41.83 34.55
C ARG A 397 -4.47 -40.67 33.86
N PRO A 398 -5.02 -40.88 32.66
CA PRO A 398 -5.69 -39.82 31.93
C PRO A 398 -7.02 -39.42 32.59
N PHE A 399 -7.46 -38.21 32.29
CA PHE A 399 -8.83 -37.78 32.55
C PHE A 399 -9.77 -38.35 31.49
N LEU A 400 -10.79 -39.08 31.95
CA LEU A 400 -11.86 -39.60 31.08
C LEU A 400 -13.08 -38.69 31.22
N LEU A 401 -13.54 -38.11 30.11
CA LEU A 401 -14.71 -37.23 30.08
C LEU A 401 -15.99 -38.04 30.36
N PRO A 402 -16.67 -37.86 31.49
CA PRO A 402 -17.89 -38.61 31.79
C PRO A 402 -19.09 -38.12 30.94
N PRO A 403 -20.20 -38.88 30.91
CA PRO A 403 -21.44 -38.47 30.26
C PRO A 403 -21.95 -37.11 30.76
N CYS A 404 -21.90 -36.85 32.06
CA CYS A 404 -22.30 -35.57 32.65
C CYS A 404 -21.14 -35.03 33.50
N PRO A 405 -20.18 -34.30 32.91
CA PRO A 405 -19.05 -33.76 33.66
C PRO A 405 -19.53 -32.72 34.68
N SER A 406 -19.10 -32.91 35.93
CA SER A 406 -19.33 -31.93 36.98
C SER A 406 -18.41 -30.73 36.78
N PHE A 407 -18.93 -29.54 37.04
CA PHE A 407 -18.20 -28.29 36.87
C PHE A 407 -18.35 -27.41 38.11
N PHE A 408 -17.24 -26.85 38.57
CA PHE A 408 -17.17 -25.92 39.69
C PHE A 408 -16.51 -24.61 39.26
N ASP A 409 -17.32 -23.55 39.19
CA ASP A 409 -16.83 -22.20 38.94
C ASP A 409 -16.52 -21.47 40.26
N SER A 410 -15.24 -21.36 40.59
CA SER A 410 -14.82 -20.56 41.76
C SER A 410 -14.67 -19.06 41.47
N THR A 411 -14.94 -18.66 40.22
CA THR A 411 -14.74 -17.27 39.75
C THR A 411 -15.99 -16.41 39.91
N PHE A 412 -17.13 -17.01 40.30
CA PHE A 412 -18.42 -16.34 40.47
C PHE A 412 -18.97 -15.73 39.17
N GLY A 413 -18.92 -16.47 38.07
CA GLY A 413 -19.50 -16.09 36.79
C GLY A 413 -18.59 -15.25 35.89
N VAL A 414 -17.28 -15.20 36.17
CA VAL A 414 -16.32 -14.58 35.25
C VAL A 414 -16.28 -15.41 33.96
N CYS A 415 -16.29 -14.75 32.80
CA CYS A 415 -16.35 -15.40 31.48
C CYS A 415 -17.60 -16.26 31.26
N GLN A 416 -18.76 -15.86 31.81
CA GLN A 416 -20.01 -16.62 31.65
C GLN A 416 -20.37 -16.91 30.18
N ALA A 417 -20.12 -15.96 29.26
CA ALA A 417 -20.39 -16.17 27.84
C ALA A 417 -19.55 -17.31 27.23
N ASP A 418 -18.29 -17.45 27.63
CA ASP A 418 -17.44 -18.57 27.20
C ASP A 418 -17.91 -19.89 27.79
N LEU A 419 -18.38 -19.86 29.04
CA LEU A 419 -18.97 -21.03 29.69
C LEU A 419 -20.28 -21.47 29.05
N ASP A 420 -21.13 -20.54 28.66
CA ASP A 420 -22.38 -20.83 27.97
C ASP A 420 -22.09 -21.45 26.59
N ARG A 421 -21.05 -20.97 25.88
CA ARG A 421 -20.56 -21.60 24.64
C ARG A 421 -20.09 -23.04 24.90
N LEU A 422 -19.23 -23.25 25.90
CA LEU A 422 -18.75 -24.58 26.27
C LEU A 422 -19.90 -25.53 26.65
N ARG A 423 -20.90 -25.05 27.40
CA ARG A 423 -22.10 -25.82 27.78
C ARG A 423 -22.90 -26.22 26.54
N HIS A 424 -23.16 -25.26 25.66
CA HIS A 424 -23.91 -25.47 24.43
C HIS A 424 -23.24 -26.53 23.55
N ASP A 425 -21.93 -26.42 23.34
CA ASP A 425 -21.14 -27.34 22.50
C ASP A 425 -20.97 -28.75 23.11
N LEU A 426 -21.22 -28.89 24.41
CA LEU A 426 -21.30 -30.18 25.10
C LEU A 426 -22.75 -30.64 25.30
N ASP A 427 -23.69 -30.20 24.45
CA ASP A 427 -25.12 -30.54 24.49
C ASP A 427 -25.78 -30.31 25.86
N ASN A 428 -25.35 -29.26 26.58
CA ASN A 428 -25.78 -28.91 27.94
C ASN A 428 -25.56 -30.02 29.00
N ARG A 429 -24.62 -30.95 28.74
CA ARG A 429 -24.28 -32.05 29.65
C ARG A 429 -23.38 -31.62 30.83
N LEU A 430 -22.80 -30.42 30.76
CA LEU A 430 -21.94 -29.86 31.80
C LEU A 430 -22.80 -29.41 33.00
N VAL A 431 -22.71 -30.13 34.12
CA VAL A 431 -23.56 -29.91 35.30
C VAL A 431 -22.80 -29.08 36.33
N GLU A 432 -23.29 -27.88 36.61
CA GLU A 432 -22.74 -27.02 37.66
C GLU A 432 -23.06 -27.60 39.05
N GLN A 433 -22.03 -27.76 39.88
CA GLN A 433 -22.17 -28.27 41.25
C GLN A 433 -21.51 -27.33 42.25
N ARG A 434 -22.01 -27.32 43.49
CA ARG A 434 -21.44 -26.53 44.59
C ARG A 434 -20.17 -27.12 45.19
N GLN A 435 -19.87 -28.38 44.90
CA GLN A 435 -18.68 -29.10 45.38
C GLN A 435 -18.19 -30.07 44.31
N ALA A 436 -16.87 -30.30 44.27
CA ALA A 436 -16.25 -31.25 43.35
C ALA A 436 -16.65 -32.69 43.69
N GLN A 437 -17.31 -33.39 42.76
CA GLN A 437 -17.63 -34.81 42.85
C GLN A 437 -17.22 -35.54 41.57
N GLY A 438 -16.59 -36.71 41.71
CA GLY A 438 -16.18 -37.55 40.58
C GLY A 438 -15.15 -36.87 39.66
N ALA A 439 -15.20 -37.18 38.37
CA ALA A 439 -14.45 -36.47 37.33
C ALA A 439 -15.05 -35.07 37.13
N HIS A 440 -14.28 -34.02 37.43
CA HIS A 440 -14.79 -32.65 37.47
C HIS A 440 -13.84 -31.62 36.87
N ILE A 441 -14.40 -30.49 36.45
CA ILE A 441 -13.67 -29.32 35.93
C ILE A 441 -13.76 -28.20 36.96
N VAL A 442 -12.63 -27.55 37.24
CA VAL A 442 -12.53 -26.40 38.15
C VAL A 442 -12.02 -25.18 37.40
N LEU A 443 -12.72 -24.06 37.49
CA LEU A 443 -12.19 -22.76 37.08
C LEU A 443 -11.74 -21.95 38.27
N ALA A 444 -10.62 -21.25 38.12
CA ALA A 444 -10.11 -20.31 39.11
C ALA A 444 -9.42 -19.11 38.45
N VAL A 445 -9.58 -17.93 39.06
CA VAL A 445 -8.75 -16.76 38.78
C VAL A 445 -7.85 -16.54 39.98
N GLU A 446 -6.54 -16.61 39.77
CA GLU A 446 -5.52 -16.58 40.82
C GLU A 446 -4.60 -15.35 40.64
N ALA A 447 -5.18 -14.15 40.72
CA ALA A 447 -4.47 -12.90 40.44
C ALA A 447 -3.26 -12.63 41.36
N HIS A 448 -3.21 -13.25 42.54
CA HIS A 448 -2.14 -13.03 43.54
C HIS A 448 -0.90 -13.91 43.32
N ARG A 449 -0.94 -14.86 42.40
CA ARG A 449 0.21 -15.69 42.02
C ARG A 449 1.05 -14.96 40.95
N PRO A 450 2.39 -15.15 40.89
CA PRO A 450 3.16 -14.66 39.76
C PRO A 450 2.78 -15.35 38.45
N TRP A 451 2.48 -14.55 37.42
CA TRP A 451 2.15 -14.98 36.05
C TRP A 451 3.08 -14.33 35.03
N ALA A 452 3.37 -15.03 33.93
CA ALA A 452 4.21 -14.50 32.86
C ALA A 452 3.52 -13.43 32.00
N SER A 453 2.19 -13.41 31.99
CA SER A 453 1.36 -12.46 31.23
C SER A 453 0.00 -12.28 31.91
N PRO A 454 -0.65 -11.11 31.80
CA PRO A 454 -2.04 -10.92 32.24
C PRO A 454 -3.02 -11.87 31.54
N GLU A 455 -2.70 -12.34 30.35
CA GLU A 455 -3.51 -13.27 29.56
C GLU A 455 -3.10 -14.74 29.74
N ALA A 456 -2.22 -15.03 30.71
CA ALA A 456 -1.74 -16.37 30.97
C ALA A 456 -2.78 -17.24 31.69
N TYR A 457 -2.75 -18.53 31.35
CA TYR A 457 -3.49 -19.56 32.05
C TYR A 457 -2.69 -20.86 32.15
N THR A 458 -3.05 -21.69 33.12
CA THR A 458 -2.59 -23.06 33.26
C THR A 458 -3.75 -24.03 33.21
N LEU A 459 -3.61 -25.09 32.44
CA LEU A 459 -4.52 -26.23 32.41
C LEU A 459 -3.79 -27.44 33.04
N SER A 460 -4.23 -27.84 34.23
CA SER A 460 -3.74 -29.03 34.95
C SER A 460 -4.76 -30.15 34.79
N VAL A 461 -4.38 -31.19 34.06
CA VAL A 461 -5.22 -32.38 33.81
C VAL A 461 -4.69 -33.54 34.62
N LYS A 462 -5.55 -34.15 35.44
CA LYS A 462 -5.31 -35.35 36.27
C LYS A 462 -6.49 -36.31 36.16
N GLU A 463 -6.32 -37.57 36.55
CA GLU A 463 -7.31 -38.66 36.43
C GLU A 463 -8.78 -38.27 36.70
N ALA A 464 -9.05 -37.51 37.77
CA ALA A 464 -10.41 -37.09 38.14
C ALA A 464 -10.62 -35.57 38.11
N ARG A 465 -9.66 -34.78 37.62
CA ARG A 465 -9.75 -33.32 37.68
C ARG A 465 -9.06 -32.63 36.52
N ILE A 466 -9.80 -31.75 35.85
CA ILE A 466 -9.23 -30.67 35.04
C ILE A 466 -9.33 -29.38 35.86
N ARG A 467 -8.21 -28.69 36.09
CA ARG A 467 -8.19 -27.36 36.71
C ARG A 467 -7.67 -26.36 35.69
N LEU A 468 -8.49 -25.39 35.34
CA LEU A 468 -8.10 -24.21 34.59
C LEU A 468 -7.92 -23.05 35.56
N SER A 469 -6.70 -22.54 35.67
CA SER A 469 -6.36 -21.38 36.51
C SER A 469 -5.79 -20.26 35.63
N ALA A 470 -6.16 -19.02 35.88
CA ALA A 470 -5.71 -17.89 35.07
C ALA A 470 -5.32 -16.66 35.90
N ALA A 471 -4.51 -15.79 35.30
CA ALA A 471 -4.08 -14.53 35.90
C ALA A 471 -5.22 -13.50 35.99
N SER A 472 -6.12 -13.50 35.01
CA SER A 472 -7.18 -12.50 34.83
C SER A 472 -8.37 -13.10 34.08
N PRO A 473 -9.49 -12.38 33.95
CA PRO A 473 -10.59 -12.78 33.08
C PRO A 473 -10.17 -13.05 31.62
N ALA A 474 -9.26 -12.26 31.04
CA ALA A 474 -8.77 -12.49 29.68
C ALA A 474 -7.95 -13.79 29.58
N GLY A 475 -7.16 -14.12 30.61
CA GLY A 475 -6.47 -15.40 30.67
C GLY A 475 -7.45 -16.58 30.81
N LEU A 476 -8.50 -16.41 31.61
CA LEU A 476 -9.54 -17.43 31.78
C LEU A 476 -10.31 -17.68 30.48
N HIS A 477 -10.66 -16.62 29.76
CA HIS A 477 -11.23 -16.67 28.41
C HIS A 477 -10.38 -17.51 27.46
N ASN A 478 -9.09 -17.17 27.32
CA ASN A 478 -8.15 -17.92 26.45
C ASN A 478 -8.02 -19.39 26.87
N GLY A 479 -8.02 -19.65 28.17
CA GLY A 479 -7.99 -21.01 28.71
C GLY A 479 -9.26 -21.80 28.45
N LEU A 480 -10.43 -21.16 28.51
CA LEU A 480 -11.73 -21.76 28.20
C LEU A 480 -11.83 -22.07 26.71
N VAL A 481 -11.32 -21.21 25.83
CA VAL A 481 -11.18 -21.50 24.40
C VAL A 481 -10.37 -22.79 24.20
N THR A 482 -9.19 -22.91 24.82
CA THR A 482 -8.38 -24.13 24.71
C THR A 482 -9.06 -25.36 25.32
N LEU A 483 -9.67 -25.24 26.50
CA LEU A 483 -10.40 -26.35 27.13
C LEU A 483 -11.56 -26.82 26.24
N ARG A 484 -12.32 -25.89 25.67
CA ARG A 484 -13.42 -26.17 24.75
C ARG A 484 -12.95 -26.94 23.52
N LEU A 485 -11.87 -26.49 22.88
CA LEU A 485 -11.30 -27.17 21.71
C LEU A 485 -10.85 -28.60 22.04
N LEU A 486 -10.28 -28.83 23.22
CA LEU A 486 -9.91 -30.17 23.68
C LEU A 486 -11.13 -31.06 23.95
N LEU A 487 -12.14 -30.57 24.65
CA LEU A 487 -13.31 -31.38 25.04
C LEU A 487 -14.26 -31.68 23.88
N LEU A 488 -14.25 -30.85 22.83
CA LEU A 488 -14.99 -31.10 21.60
C LEU A 488 -14.44 -32.28 20.78
N THR A 489 -13.22 -32.72 21.08
CA THR A 489 -12.42 -33.54 20.18
C THR A 489 -11.89 -34.79 20.87
N GLU A 490 -11.70 -34.71 22.19
CA GLU A 490 -11.12 -35.77 23.00
C GLU A 490 -12.05 -36.16 24.15
N SER A 491 -12.35 -37.45 24.25
CA SER A 491 -12.98 -38.04 25.44
C SER A 491 -11.96 -38.53 26.48
N ASN A 492 -10.68 -38.54 26.11
CA ASN A 492 -9.57 -39.03 26.90
C ASN A 492 -8.39 -38.06 26.82
N LEU A 493 -8.05 -37.42 27.94
CA LEU A 493 -6.99 -36.43 28.03
C LEU A 493 -5.84 -36.94 28.92
N PRO A 494 -4.63 -37.18 28.36
CA PRO A 494 -3.47 -37.62 29.13
C PRO A 494 -3.13 -36.67 30.29
N GLU A 495 -2.59 -37.19 31.39
CA GLU A 495 -2.17 -36.33 32.51
C GLU A 495 -1.12 -35.31 32.02
N ALA A 496 -1.36 -34.03 32.30
CA ALA A 496 -0.49 -32.97 31.81
C ALA A 496 -0.62 -31.67 32.60
N GLU A 497 0.43 -30.87 32.53
CA GLU A 497 0.41 -29.44 32.86
C GLU A 497 0.68 -28.65 31.58
N VAL A 498 -0.28 -27.79 31.21
CA VAL A 498 -0.14 -26.85 30.09
C VAL A 498 -0.09 -25.44 30.65
N LEU A 499 0.94 -24.69 30.30
CA LEU A 499 1.03 -23.25 30.56
C LEU A 499 1.02 -22.53 29.20
N ASP A 500 0.14 -21.55 29.05
CA ASP A 500 0.01 -20.85 27.78
C ASP A 500 -0.30 -19.36 27.98
N TYR A 501 0.19 -18.55 27.05
CA TYR A 501 0.03 -17.10 26.99
C TYR A 501 0.56 -16.57 25.65
N PRO A 502 0.04 -15.44 25.16
CA PRO A 502 0.41 -14.91 23.85
C PRO A 502 1.86 -14.39 23.82
N ALA A 503 2.51 -14.54 22.67
CA ALA A 503 3.80 -13.90 22.38
C ALA A 503 3.68 -12.39 22.18
N GLN A 504 2.53 -11.91 21.68
CA GLN A 504 2.22 -10.50 21.46
C GLN A 504 1.01 -10.04 22.29
N ALA A 505 1.15 -8.91 22.99
CA ALA A 505 0.09 -8.36 23.83
C ALA A 505 -1.13 -7.88 23.01
N HIS A 506 -0.90 -7.40 21.78
CA HIS A 506 -1.95 -6.91 20.90
C HIS A 506 -2.10 -7.85 19.70
N ARG A 507 -3.31 -8.34 19.46
CA ARG A 507 -3.62 -9.30 18.40
C ARG A 507 -4.91 -8.85 17.74
N CYS A 508 -4.78 -8.20 16.59
CA CYS A 508 -5.87 -7.46 15.97
C CYS A 508 -6.33 -8.13 14.67
N ALA A 509 -7.62 -8.12 14.38
CA ALA A 509 -8.13 -8.44 13.04
C ALA A 509 -8.99 -7.29 12.52
N PHE A 510 -8.79 -6.93 11.26
CA PHE A 510 -9.51 -5.90 10.53
C PHE A 510 -10.32 -6.58 9.44
N HIS A 511 -11.65 -6.55 9.57
CA HIS A 511 -12.60 -7.20 8.66
C HIS A 511 -13.77 -6.27 8.35
N ASP A 512 -14.31 -6.37 7.13
CA ASP A 512 -15.57 -5.72 6.77
C ASP A 512 -16.75 -6.49 7.37
N TRP A 513 -17.65 -5.78 8.04
CA TRP A 513 -18.77 -6.39 8.75
C TRP A 513 -20.13 -5.84 8.29
N PRO A 514 -21.10 -6.72 7.97
CA PRO A 514 -22.45 -6.30 7.68
C PRO A 514 -23.15 -5.79 8.94
N VAL A 515 -24.01 -4.78 8.81
CA VAL A 515 -24.81 -4.26 9.91
C VAL A 515 -26.28 -4.21 9.47
N PRO A 516 -27.21 -4.93 10.14
CA PRO A 516 -27.03 -5.79 11.33
C PRO A 516 -26.19 -7.05 11.11
N MET A 517 -25.72 -7.66 12.21
CA MET A 517 -24.87 -8.86 12.17
C MET A 517 -25.62 -10.07 11.60
N THR A 518 -25.04 -10.69 10.57
CA THR A 518 -25.54 -11.96 10.01
C THR A 518 -25.03 -13.17 10.79
N GLU A 519 -25.65 -14.34 10.60
CA GLU A 519 -25.15 -15.59 11.20
C GLU A 519 -23.73 -15.94 10.73
N GLN A 520 -23.44 -15.71 9.45
CA GLN A 520 -22.10 -15.90 8.88
C GLN A 520 -21.08 -14.96 9.54
N ALA A 521 -21.43 -13.69 9.71
CA ALA A 521 -20.57 -12.73 10.41
C ALA A 521 -20.34 -13.15 11.87
N ARG A 522 -21.39 -13.60 12.58
CA ARG A 522 -21.26 -14.12 13.95
C ARG A 522 -20.32 -15.33 14.01
N ALA A 523 -20.47 -16.28 13.10
CA ALA A 523 -19.61 -17.46 13.03
C ALA A 523 -18.15 -17.08 12.77
N ARG A 524 -17.90 -16.08 11.91
CA ARG A 524 -16.55 -15.57 11.63
C ARG A 524 -15.94 -14.83 12.83
N LEU A 525 -16.73 -14.06 13.59
CA LEU A 525 -16.27 -13.47 14.86
C LEU A 525 -15.89 -14.54 15.87
N TYR A 526 -16.71 -15.58 16.04
CA TYR A 526 -16.38 -16.67 16.95
C TYR A 526 -15.12 -17.42 16.51
N GLU A 527 -14.86 -17.54 15.22
CA GLU A 527 -13.59 -18.06 14.73
C GLU A 527 -12.40 -17.18 15.13
N ALA A 528 -12.50 -15.85 15.01
CA ALA A 528 -11.45 -14.95 15.47
C ALA A 528 -11.26 -15.01 17.01
N ILE A 529 -12.34 -15.15 17.78
CA ILE A 529 -12.29 -15.36 19.23
C ILE A 529 -11.60 -16.70 19.56
N ASP A 530 -11.94 -17.77 18.85
CA ASP A 530 -11.35 -19.10 19.05
C ASP A 530 -9.86 -19.14 18.61
N LEU A 531 -9.45 -18.22 17.72
CA LEU A 531 -8.05 -17.92 17.37
C LEU A 531 -7.36 -16.97 18.36
N LYS A 532 -8.04 -16.59 19.45
CA LYS A 532 -7.54 -15.77 20.57
C LYS A 532 -7.12 -14.35 20.17
N TYR A 533 -7.75 -13.77 19.14
CA TYR A 533 -7.67 -12.32 18.90
C TYR A 533 -8.28 -11.56 20.08
N ASN A 534 -7.60 -10.52 20.56
CA ASN A 534 -8.11 -9.67 21.65
C ASN A 534 -8.54 -8.28 21.17
N GLU A 535 -8.44 -8.00 19.88
CA GLU A 535 -8.89 -6.75 19.27
C GLU A 535 -9.50 -7.03 17.90
N ILE A 536 -10.65 -6.44 17.61
CA ILE A 536 -11.32 -6.55 16.31
C ILE A 536 -11.72 -5.17 15.82
N VAL A 537 -11.19 -4.78 14.67
CA VAL A 537 -11.66 -3.61 13.94
C VAL A 537 -12.96 -3.98 13.23
N VAL A 538 -14.04 -3.35 13.66
CA VAL A 538 -15.36 -3.48 13.05
C VAL A 538 -15.42 -2.50 11.88
N TYR A 539 -14.81 -2.85 10.75
CA TYR A 539 -14.79 -1.98 9.57
C TYR A 539 -16.16 -2.02 8.87
N THR A 540 -16.81 -0.87 8.76
CA THR A 540 -18.12 -0.74 8.09
C THR A 540 -18.46 0.72 7.82
N GLY A 541 -19.24 0.98 6.78
CA GLY A 541 -19.83 2.30 6.49
C GLY A 541 -21.00 2.68 7.41
N ALA A 542 -21.51 1.74 8.23
CA ALA A 542 -22.66 1.95 9.09
C ALA A 542 -22.49 3.07 10.13
N TYR A 543 -21.26 3.41 10.54
CA TYR A 543 -21.01 4.52 11.47
C TYR A 543 -21.48 5.89 10.95
N PHE A 544 -21.61 6.04 9.63
CA PHE A 544 -22.11 7.27 9.00
C PHE A 544 -23.64 7.32 8.90
N GLN A 545 -24.35 6.25 9.30
CA GLN A 545 -25.81 6.10 9.17
C GLN A 545 -26.49 5.85 10.53
N MET A 546 -25.82 6.15 11.63
CA MET A 546 -26.29 5.83 12.99
C MET A 546 -27.59 6.55 13.42
N ASP A 547 -28.13 7.47 12.59
CA ASP A 547 -29.45 8.08 12.79
C ASP A 547 -30.55 7.04 12.73
N ASP A 548 -30.36 5.99 11.95
CA ASP A 548 -31.19 4.79 11.96
C ASP A 548 -30.98 4.00 13.28
N PRO A 549 -32.04 3.81 14.09
CA PRO A 549 -31.98 3.00 15.31
C PRO A 549 -31.58 1.54 15.06
N LEU A 550 -31.94 0.95 13.91
CA LEU A 550 -31.60 -0.42 13.56
C LEU A 550 -30.08 -0.57 13.35
N ILE A 551 -29.48 0.38 12.63
CA ILE A 551 -28.03 0.42 12.42
C ILE A 551 -27.30 0.58 13.75
N ARG A 552 -27.79 1.49 14.62
CA ARG A 552 -27.20 1.71 15.94
C ARG A 552 -27.27 0.47 16.84
N SER A 553 -28.42 -0.22 16.85
CA SER A 553 -28.59 -1.46 17.60
C SER A 553 -27.73 -2.60 17.04
N GLY A 554 -27.61 -2.68 15.70
CA GLY A 554 -26.75 -3.66 15.04
C GLY A 554 -25.28 -3.48 15.41
N LEU A 555 -24.79 -2.24 15.39
CA LEU A 555 -23.42 -1.92 15.86
C LEU A 555 -23.24 -2.24 17.35
N GLN A 556 -24.21 -1.93 18.20
CA GLN A 556 -24.14 -2.24 19.64
C GLN A 556 -23.98 -3.75 19.87
N GLU A 557 -24.65 -4.58 19.06
CA GLU A 557 -24.55 -6.04 19.15
C GLU A 557 -23.11 -6.55 18.97
N TYR A 558 -22.36 -5.99 18.01
CA TYR A 558 -20.94 -6.32 17.81
C TYR A 558 -20.11 -5.98 19.05
N PHE A 559 -20.29 -4.78 19.61
CA PHE A 559 -19.55 -4.33 20.78
C PHE A 559 -19.84 -5.18 22.02
N ASP A 560 -21.11 -5.53 22.24
CA ASP A 560 -21.53 -6.33 23.38
C ASP A 560 -21.09 -7.79 23.27
N LEU A 561 -21.06 -8.36 22.05
CA LEU A 561 -20.53 -9.70 21.83
C LEU A 561 -19.03 -9.74 22.12
N LEU A 562 -18.25 -8.83 21.51
CA LEU A 562 -16.80 -8.83 21.63
C LEU A 562 -16.34 -8.60 23.08
N ARG A 563 -16.92 -7.63 23.78
CA ARG A 563 -16.57 -7.33 25.18
C ARG A 563 -16.87 -8.47 26.14
N ARG A 564 -17.96 -9.22 25.92
CA ARG A 564 -18.29 -10.39 26.74
C ARG A 564 -17.30 -11.55 26.57
N HIS A 565 -16.55 -11.57 25.47
CA HIS A 565 -15.44 -12.49 25.20
C HIS A 565 -14.07 -11.83 25.41
N HIS A 566 -13.99 -10.72 26.16
CA HIS A 566 -12.73 -10.03 26.46
C HIS A 566 -11.95 -9.55 25.23
N VAL A 567 -12.66 -9.31 24.12
CA VAL A 567 -12.11 -8.76 22.88
C VAL A 567 -12.51 -7.29 22.76
N GLU A 568 -11.56 -6.41 22.47
CA GLU A 568 -11.80 -4.97 22.31
C GLU A 568 -12.35 -4.67 20.90
N PRO A 569 -13.60 -4.17 20.78
CA PRO A 569 -14.12 -3.66 19.53
C PRO A 569 -13.51 -2.29 19.17
N ILE A 570 -13.06 -2.14 17.94
CA ILE A 570 -12.46 -0.90 17.41
C ILE A 570 -13.33 -0.40 16.24
N PRO A 571 -14.06 0.72 16.36
CA PRO A 571 -14.83 1.28 15.26
C PRO A 571 -13.93 1.99 14.23
N THR A 572 -14.45 2.12 13.01
CA THR A 572 -13.81 2.86 11.94
C THR A 572 -14.58 4.12 11.61
N VAL A 573 -13.91 5.27 11.68
CA VAL A 573 -14.51 6.57 11.33
C VAL A 573 -13.43 7.37 10.61
N TRP A 574 -13.67 7.73 9.35
CA TRP A 574 -12.73 8.45 8.50
C TRP A 574 -13.32 9.77 7.98
N LEU A 575 -12.49 10.57 7.29
CA LEU A 575 -12.96 11.76 6.59
C LEU A 575 -13.80 11.36 5.36
N ALA A 576 -15.07 11.74 5.33
CA ALA A 576 -16.00 11.43 4.25
C ALA A 576 -16.40 12.71 3.47
N PRO A 577 -15.52 13.24 2.59
CA PRO A 577 -15.79 14.44 1.81
C PRO A 577 -16.81 14.19 0.69
N THR A 578 -17.56 15.24 0.29
CA THR A 578 -18.23 15.27 -1.02
C THR A 578 -17.21 15.50 -2.14
N THR A 579 -17.59 15.30 -3.41
CA THR A 579 -16.69 15.52 -4.57
C THR A 579 -16.05 16.91 -4.55
N ALA A 580 -16.81 17.97 -4.20
CA ALA A 580 -16.27 19.34 -4.13
C ALA A 580 -15.31 19.57 -2.94
N GLN A 581 -15.35 18.72 -1.92
CA GLN A 581 -14.49 18.80 -0.74
C GLN A 581 -13.19 17.99 -0.87
N LEU A 582 -13.02 17.23 -1.95
CA LEU A 582 -11.77 16.56 -2.27
C LEU A 582 -10.68 17.57 -2.58
N GLU A 583 -9.42 17.21 -2.32
CA GLU A 583 -8.27 17.92 -2.85
C GLU A 583 -8.38 17.96 -4.38
N ALA A 584 -8.32 19.18 -4.90
CA ALA A 584 -8.54 19.47 -6.31
C ALA A 584 -7.22 19.85 -6.99
N SER A 585 -7.30 20.20 -8.27
CA SER A 585 -6.22 20.82 -9.01
C SER A 585 -6.62 22.21 -9.43
N ARG A 586 -5.73 23.18 -9.20
CA ARG A 586 -5.96 24.57 -9.56
C ARG A 586 -5.80 24.79 -11.05
N LEU A 587 -6.84 25.33 -11.65
CA LEU A 587 -6.79 26.02 -12.94
C LEU A 587 -6.50 27.50 -12.68
N LYS A 588 -5.48 28.02 -13.36
CA LYS A 588 -5.11 29.42 -13.31
C LYS A 588 -5.04 29.96 -14.73
N ASP A 589 -5.71 31.08 -14.96
CA ASP A 589 -5.78 31.74 -16.26
C ASP A 589 -6.21 30.79 -17.39
N GLU A 590 -7.10 29.83 -17.12
CA GLU A 590 -7.50 28.80 -18.09
C GLU A 590 -8.42 29.43 -19.16
N PRO A 591 -8.03 29.44 -20.46
CA PRO A 591 -8.84 30.09 -21.49
C PRO A 591 -10.18 29.37 -21.68
N VAL A 592 -11.28 30.10 -21.50
CA VAL A 592 -12.63 29.60 -21.74
C VAL A 592 -13.20 30.14 -23.05
N VAL A 593 -13.75 29.23 -23.86
CA VAL A 593 -14.41 29.55 -25.12
C VAL A 593 -15.90 29.19 -25.02
N PHE A 594 -16.76 30.18 -25.22
CA PHE A 594 -18.21 29.99 -25.23
C PHE A 594 -18.69 29.64 -26.64
N VAL A 595 -19.31 28.47 -26.78
CA VAL A 595 -20.02 28.06 -28.00
C VAL A 595 -21.51 28.19 -27.74
N ARG A 596 -22.18 29.09 -28.49
CA ARG A 596 -23.60 29.41 -28.31
C ARG A 596 -23.93 29.72 -26.84
N ASP A 597 -23.15 30.62 -26.24
CA ASP A 597 -23.24 31.05 -24.85
C ASP A 597 -22.96 29.98 -23.78
N THR A 598 -22.54 28.78 -24.15
CA THR A 598 -22.17 27.73 -23.20
C THR A 598 -20.69 27.35 -23.30
N CYS A 599 -20.04 27.18 -22.17
CA CYS A 599 -18.70 26.59 -22.06
C CYS A 599 -18.82 25.31 -21.25
N ARG A 600 -18.31 24.19 -21.79
CA ARG A 600 -18.34 22.88 -21.15
C ARG A 600 -16.91 22.41 -20.94
N PHE A 601 -16.68 21.77 -19.81
CA PHE A 601 -15.39 21.18 -19.47
C PHE A 601 -15.50 19.66 -19.52
N ASP A 602 -14.49 19.03 -20.09
CA ASP A 602 -14.36 17.57 -20.06
C ASP A 602 -13.57 17.15 -18.81
N ILE A 603 -14.19 17.38 -17.64
CA ILE A 603 -13.69 17.05 -16.31
C ILE A 603 -14.87 16.66 -15.40
N HIS A 604 -14.57 15.99 -14.27
CA HIS A 604 -15.61 15.46 -13.39
C HIS A 604 -16.37 16.57 -12.65
N CYS A 605 -15.68 17.41 -11.87
CA CYS A 605 -16.31 18.37 -10.98
C CYS A 605 -15.57 19.72 -10.94
N LEU A 606 -16.32 20.82 -10.89
CA LEU A 606 -15.84 22.18 -10.66
C LEU A 606 -16.15 22.58 -9.21
N VAL A 607 -15.12 22.79 -8.40
CA VAL A 607 -15.29 23.14 -6.99
C VAL A 607 -15.97 24.51 -6.89
N ASN A 608 -17.09 24.58 -6.18
CA ASN A 608 -17.85 25.81 -5.94
C ASN A 608 -18.25 25.91 -4.46
N LEU A 609 -17.22 25.94 -3.60
CA LEU A 609 -17.36 26.11 -2.16
C LEU A 609 -17.05 27.56 -1.78
N GLU A 610 -17.41 27.97 -0.57
CA GLU A 610 -17.06 29.32 -0.09
C GLU A 610 -15.54 29.56 -0.07
N SER A 611 -14.78 28.52 0.29
CA SER A 611 -13.31 28.48 0.30
C SER A 611 -12.68 28.60 -1.10
N SER A 612 -13.42 28.21 -2.14
CA SER A 612 -12.98 28.22 -3.54
C SER A 612 -14.15 28.40 -4.51
N ARG A 613 -14.35 29.65 -4.96
CA ARG A 613 -15.35 30.02 -5.96
C ARG A 613 -14.71 30.23 -7.34
N PRO A 614 -15.21 29.57 -8.41
CA PRO A 614 -14.74 29.79 -9.76
C PRO A 614 -15.04 31.23 -10.21
N HIS A 615 -14.05 31.89 -10.81
CA HIS A 615 -14.26 33.24 -11.34
C HIS A 615 -13.59 33.43 -12.70
N LEU A 616 -14.25 34.23 -13.55
CA LEU A 616 -13.76 34.60 -14.86
C LEU A 616 -13.13 35.99 -14.83
N HIS A 617 -12.07 36.19 -15.60
CA HIS A 617 -11.44 37.49 -15.79
C HIS A 617 -11.04 37.73 -17.26
N ALA A 618 -10.80 38.99 -17.61
CA ALA A 618 -10.66 39.41 -19.00
C ALA A 618 -9.29 39.11 -19.65
N GLN A 619 -8.22 38.96 -18.87
CA GLN A 619 -6.84 38.77 -19.37
C GLN A 619 -6.02 37.90 -18.41
N PRO A 620 -5.01 37.14 -18.89
CA PRO A 620 -4.16 36.33 -18.02
C PRO A 620 -3.44 37.19 -16.97
N GLY A 621 -3.34 36.70 -15.74
CA GLY A 621 -2.77 37.43 -14.62
C GLY A 621 -3.72 38.46 -14.00
N GLY A 622 -4.96 38.54 -14.48
CA GLY A 622 -6.02 39.38 -13.94
C GLY A 622 -6.51 40.47 -14.88
N GLY A 623 -7.52 41.21 -14.43
CA GLY A 623 -8.18 42.27 -15.21
C GLY A 623 -9.57 42.55 -14.66
N MET A 624 -10.49 42.97 -15.53
CA MET A 624 -11.90 43.03 -15.14
C MET A 624 -12.39 41.62 -14.78
N VAL A 625 -12.82 41.44 -13.53
CA VAL A 625 -13.43 40.20 -13.04
C VAL A 625 -14.92 40.22 -13.38
N TYR A 626 -15.39 39.15 -14.00
CA TYR A 626 -16.80 38.94 -14.30
C TYR A 626 -17.52 38.38 -13.07
N THR A 627 -18.76 38.81 -12.87
CA THR A 627 -19.56 38.53 -11.68
C THR A 627 -20.56 37.40 -11.97
N PRO A 628 -20.51 36.28 -11.23
CA PRO A 628 -21.55 35.25 -11.28
C PRO A 628 -22.96 35.84 -11.04
N GLY A 629 -23.95 35.36 -11.80
CA GLY A 629 -25.34 35.85 -11.76
C GLY A 629 -25.57 37.16 -12.53
N VAL A 630 -24.52 37.85 -12.98
CA VAL A 630 -24.61 39.09 -13.78
C VAL A 630 -24.03 38.88 -15.17
N ASP A 631 -22.79 38.41 -15.24
CA ASP A 631 -22.04 38.25 -16.48
C ASP A 631 -22.12 36.82 -17.04
N TYR A 632 -22.16 35.84 -16.13
CA TYR A 632 -22.28 34.43 -16.41
C TYR A 632 -22.92 33.72 -15.22
N GLU A 633 -23.27 32.46 -15.38
CA GLU A 633 -23.71 31.59 -14.29
C GLU A 633 -23.09 30.20 -14.41
N ILE A 634 -22.96 29.51 -13.27
CA ILE A 634 -22.54 28.12 -13.19
C ILE A 634 -23.83 27.29 -13.25
N VAL A 635 -24.10 26.68 -14.41
CA VAL A 635 -25.33 25.90 -14.66
C VAL A 635 -25.24 24.54 -13.99
N SER A 636 -24.06 23.94 -14.03
CA SER A 636 -23.75 22.64 -13.45
C SER A 636 -22.30 22.66 -12.99
N VAL A 637 -22.03 21.99 -11.87
CA VAL A 637 -20.67 21.74 -11.37
C VAL A 637 -20.20 20.33 -11.71
N GLU A 638 -21.08 19.42 -12.11
CA GLU A 638 -20.77 18.00 -12.30
C GLU A 638 -21.74 17.37 -13.34
N PRO A 639 -21.34 17.29 -14.64
CA PRO A 639 -20.13 17.85 -15.23
C PRO A 639 -20.21 19.39 -15.32
N PRO A 640 -19.07 20.12 -15.33
CA PRO A 640 -19.08 21.57 -15.30
C PRO A 640 -19.62 22.24 -16.57
N VAL A 641 -20.55 23.16 -16.39
CA VAL A 641 -21.12 23.98 -17.47
C VAL A 641 -21.27 25.43 -17.02
N LEU A 642 -20.62 26.34 -17.74
CA LEU A 642 -20.81 27.79 -17.59
C LEU A 642 -21.72 28.30 -18.71
N ARG A 643 -22.63 29.21 -18.36
CA ARG A 643 -23.46 29.93 -19.34
C ARG A 643 -23.21 31.42 -19.24
N ARG A 644 -22.90 32.05 -20.38
CA ARG A 644 -22.81 33.50 -20.52
C ARG A 644 -24.21 34.10 -20.44
N LEU A 645 -24.36 35.20 -19.70
CA LEU A 645 -25.61 35.93 -19.63
C LEU A 645 -25.60 37.06 -20.67
N ALA A 646 -26.64 37.15 -21.50
CA ALA A 646 -26.72 38.13 -22.58
C ALA A 646 -26.74 39.58 -22.09
N THR A 647 -27.24 39.81 -20.87
CA THR A 647 -27.27 41.10 -20.16
C THR A 647 -25.93 41.49 -19.54
N GLY A 648 -24.95 40.58 -19.56
CA GLY A 648 -23.66 40.70 -18.93
C GLY A 648 -22.60 41.45 -19.75
N ARG A 649 -21.48 41.73 -19.10
CA ARG A 649 -20.27 42.35 -19.69
C ARG A 649 -19.38 41.34 -20.42
N LEU A 650 -19.60 40.03 -20.22
CA LEU A 650 -18.81 38.98 -20.87
C LEU A 650 -19.10 38.98 -22.39
N PRO A 651 -18.09 39.17 -23.24
CA PRO A 651 -18.29 39.33 -24.68
C PRO A 651 -18.77 38.02 -25.32
N ALA A 652 -19.65 38.13 -26.32
CA ALA A 652 -20.11 36.97 -27.10
C ALA A 652 -19.01 36.40 -28.02
N LYS A 653 -17.98 37.20 -28.33
CA LYS A 653 -16.81 36.82 -29.12
C LYS A 653 -15.55 37.32 -28.39
N GLY A 654 -14.72 36.39 -27.94
CA GLY A 654 -13.50 36.69 -27.18
C GLY A 654 -13.19 35.55 -26.20
N THR A 655 -11.94 35.48 -25.75
CA THR A 655 -11.50 34.55 -24.71
C THR A 655 -11.60 35.24 -23.36
N ALA A 656 -12.29 34.61 -22.41
CA ALA A 656 -12.12 34.93 -21.00
C ALA A 656 -11.25 33.85 -20.36
N PHE A 657 -10.80 34.09 -19.14
CA PHE A 657 -9.88 33.20 -18.45
C PHE A 657 -10.46 32.82 -17.10
N LEU A 658 -10.37 31.53 -16.76
CA LEU A 658 -10.95 30.92 -15.58
C LEU A 658 -9.87 30.65 -14.54
N ASP A 659 -10.10 31.17 -13.34
CA ASP A 659 -9.46 30.70 -12.11
C ASP A 659 -10.47 29.84 -11.35
N ALA A 660 -10.13 28.58 -11.14
CA ALA A 660 -10.99 27.62 -10.46
C ALA A 660 -10.18 26.45 -9.89
N ASP A 661 -10.82 25.66 -9.03
CA ASP A 661 -10.32 24.35 -8.64
C ASP A 661 -11.20 23.27 -9.27
N ILE A 662 -10.56 22.23 -9.80
CA ILE A 662 -11.24 21.13 -10.49
C ILE A 662 -10.87 19.78 -9.89
N VAL A 663 -11.85 18.89 -9.85
CA VAL A 663 -11.65 17.49 -9.49
C VAL A 663 -11.88 16.65 -10.72
N ASP A 664 -10.95 15.75 -11.01
CA ASP A 664 -11.10 14.75 -12.07
C ASP A 664 -10.60 13.40 -11.56
N LEU A 665 -11.53 12.54 -11.19
CA LEU A 665 -11.23 11.22 -10.60
C LEU A 665 -10.57 10.26 -11.61
N ARG A 666 -10.54 10.57 -12.91
CA ARG A 666 -9.76 9.83 -13.91
C ARG A 666 -8.25 9.95 -13.64
N ASN A 667 -7.84 11.13 -13.15
CA ASN A 667 -6.45 11.55 -12.94
C ASN A 667 -6.08 11.71 -11.45
N HIS A 668 -7.07 11.70 -10.56
CA HIS A 668 -6.90 11.82 -9.11
C HIS A 668 -7.72 10.76 -8.36
N ARG A 669 -7.60 9.48 -8.74
CA ARG A 669 -8.38 8.38 -8.13
C ARG A 669 -8.19 8.27 -6.61
N PHE A 670 -7.03 8.70 -6.11
CA PHE A 670 -6.69 8.73 -4.69
C PHE A 670 -6.89 10.12 -4.04
N ALA A 671 -7.67 11.01 -4.66
CA ALA A 671 -8.03 12.28 -4.03
C ALA A 671 -8.69 12.00 -2.67
N LYS A 672 -8.13 12.59 -1.62
CA LYS A 672 -8.71 12.59 -0.28
C LYS A 672 -9.30 13.95 0.02
N ALA A 673 -9.94 14.10 1.18
CA ALA A 673 -10.44 15.39 1.64
C ALA A 673 -9.33 16.45 1.56
N CYS A 674 -9.63 17.61 0.98
CA CYS A 674 -8.71 18.75 0.98
C CYS A 674 -8.32 19.09 2.43
N PRO A 675 -7.03 19.11 2.80
CA PRO A 675 -6.58 19.47 4.15
C PRO A 675 -7.00 20.86 4.64
N SER A 676 -7.51 21.69 3.72
CA SER A 676 -7.91 23.07 3.97
C SER A 676 -9.43 23.28 3.94
N GLU A 677 -10.21 22.19 3.82
CA GLU A 677 -11.67 22.25 3.75
C GLU A 677 -12.33 21.95 5.12
N GLU A 678 -12.65 23.00 5.88
CA GLU A 678 -13.12 22.86 7.28
C GLU A 678 -14.43 22.07 7.42
N GLY A 679 -15.29 22.11 6.40
CA GLY A 679 -16.56 21.37 6.39
C GLY A 679 -16.37 19.86 6.62
N VAL A 680 -15.25 19.30 6.18
CA VAL A 680 -14.95 17.87 6.35
C VAL A 680 -14.63 17.54 7.82
N TYR A 681 -13.88 18.39 8.51
CA TYR A 681 -13.56 18.21 9.94
C TYR A 681 -14.78 18.38 10.84
N LEU A 682 -15.69 19.29 10.50
CA LEU A 682 -16.95 19.46 11.23
C LEU A 682 -17.84 18.21 11.15
N GLN A 683 -17.91 17.58 9.97
CA GLN A 683 -18.64 16.32 9.82
C GLN A 683 -17.95 15.17 10.58
N PHE A 684 -16.63 15.09 10.49
CA PHE A 684 -15.84 14.12 11.23
C PHE A 684 -16.05 14.23 12.74
N ALA A 685 -16.01 15.45 13.31
CA ALA A 685 -16.25 15.69 14.73
C ALA A 685 -17.63 15.21 15.21
N LYS A 686 -18.68 15.42 14.41
CA LYS A 686 -20.02 14.91 14.72
C LYS A 686 -20.06 13.38 14.77
N ASN A 687 -19.41 12.73 13.80
CA ASN A 687 -19.37 11.26 13.74
C ASN A 687 -18.58 10.68 14.91
N ILE A 688 -17.43 11.28 15.26
CA ILE A 688 -16.60 10.87 16.40
C ILE A 688 -17.32 11.04 17.73
N ASP A 689 -17.92 12.19 18.00
CA ASP A 689 -18.68 12.44 19.24
C ASP A 689 -19.79 11.38 19.42
N ARG A 690 -20.51 11.08 18.35
CA ARG A 690 -21.56 10.09 18.35
C ARG A 690 -21.05 8.68 18.64
N VAL A 691 -20.01 8.23 17.95
CA VAL A 691 -19.41 6.90 18.13
C VAL A 691 -18.90 6.74 19.56
N ILE A 692 -18.21 7.76 20.10
CA ILE A 692 -17.70 7.73 21.48
C ILE A 692 -18.83 7.66 22.50
N ARG A 693 -19.88 8.48 22.35
CA ARG A 693 -21.04 8.46 23.27
C ARG A 693 -21.79 7.15 23.26
N CYS A 694 -22.00 6.56 22.09
CA CYS A 694 -22.76 5.32 21.97
C CYS A 694 -21.96 4.11 22.45
N PHE A 695 -20.68 4.01 22.07
CA PHE A 695 -19.97 2.75 22.18
C PHE A 695 -18.79 2.78 23.16
N GLN A 696 -18.31 3.96 23.57
CA GLN A 696 -17.18 4.12 24.50
C GLN A 696 -15.95 3.28 24.11
N PRO A 697 -15.46 3.36 22.85
CA PRO A 697 -14.33 2.55 22.39
C PRO A 697 -13.02 2.99 23.05
N LYS A 698 -12.03 2.10 23.20
CA LYS A 698 -10.67 2.51 23.64
C LYS A 698 -9.80 3.00 22.49
N LYS A 699 -10.10 2.58 21.26
CA LYS A 699 -9.36 2.97 20.05
C LYS A 699 -10.33 3.30 18.93
N ILE A 700 -9.95 4.17 18.00
CA ILE A 700 -10.69 4.42 16.75
C ILE A 700 -9.70 4.31 15.59
N HIS A 701 -10.06 3.54 14.56
CA HIS A 701 -9.27 3.47 13.34
C HIS A 701 -9.78 4.51 12.34
N VAL A 702 -8.95 5.50 11.99
CA VAL A 702 -9.35 6.62 11.11
C VAL A 702 -9.05 6.38 9.63
N ASN A 703 -8.53 5.19 9.31
CA ASN A 703 -8.13 4.82 7.97
C ASN A 703 -7.00 5.75 7.49
N HIS A 704 -7.25 6.60 6.50
CA HIS A 704 -6.31 7.60 5.98
C HIS A 704 -5.11 7.03 5.22
N ASP A 705 -5.33 5.90 4.52
CA ASP A 705 -4.39 5.30 3.57
C ASP A 705 -4.27 6.07 2.25
N GLU A 706 -3.24 5.76 1.46
CA GLU A 706 -3.13 6.08 0.03
C GLU A 706 -3.38 7.55 -0.31
N ILE A 707 -2.79 8.46 0.46
CA ILE A 707 -2.91 9.91 0.25
C ILE A 707 -2.48 10.27 -1.16
N GLY A 708 -3.38 10.85 -1.96
CA GLY A 708 -3.08 11.34 -3.31
C GLY A 708 -2.13 12.55 -3.33
N ILE A 709 -2.06 13.22 -4.48
CA ILE A 709 -1.39 14.53 -4.61
C ILE A 709 -2.14 15.54 -3.75
N VAL A 710 -1.38 16.41 -3.07
CA VAL A 710 -1.89 17.46 -2.18
C VAL A 710 -1.27 18.81 -2.54
N ASN A 711 -1.82 19.89 -2.00
CA ASN A 711 -1.37 21.26 -2.26
C ASN A 711 -1.51 21.68 -3.74
N SER A 712 -2.38 20.99 -4.47
CA SER A 712 -2.62 21.22 -5.88
C SER A 712 -3.75 22.22 -6.13
N ASP A 713 -4.62 22.45 -5.15
CA ASP A 713 -5.73 23.41 -5.25
C ASP A 713 -5.46 24.77 -4.61
N SER A 714 -6.32 25.74 -4.93
CA SER A 714 -6.21 27.10 -4.42
C SER A 714 -6.48 27.22 -2.91
N ARG A 715 -7.20 26.27 -2.29
CA ARG A 715 -7.51 26.29 -0.85
C ARG A 715 -6.25 25.97 -0.05
N CYS A 716 -5.52 24.93 -0.44
CA CYS A 716 -4.24 24.55 0.16
C CYS A 716 -3.16 25.61 -0.13
N GLN A 717 -3.03 26.06 -1.38
CA GLN A 717 -2.00 27.03 -1.75
C GLN A 717 -2.11 28.36 -0.98
N LYS A 718 -3.33 28.81 -0.64
CA LYS A 718 -3.56 30.02 0.17
C LYS A 718 -2.96 29.92 1.59
N ARG A 719 -2.71 28.72 2.10
CA ARG A 719 -2.12 28.52 3.44
C ARG A 719 -0.62 28.76 3.48
N GLY A 720 0.07 28.75 2.32
CA GLY A 720 1.53 28.91 2.26
C GLY A 720 2.31 27.79 2.95
N MET A 721 1.67 26.64 3.18
CA MET A 721 2.27 25.46 3.81
C MET A 721 2.83 24.51 2.75
N GLN A 722 3.83 23.73 3.14
CA GLN A 722 4.35 22.63 2.33
C GLN A 722 3.41 21.42 2.39
N ASP A 723 3.53 20.53 1.41
CA ASP A 723 2.69 19.32 1.25
C ASP A 723 2.67 18.45 2.52
N TYR A 724 3.85 18.19 3.09
CA TYR A 724 4.00 17.41 4.33
C TYR A 724 3.40 18.10 5.56
N GLU A 725 3.35 19.43 5.59
CA GLU A 725 2.75 20.20 6.70
C GLU A 725 1.23 20.16 6.63
N LEU A 726 0.66 20.20 5.42
CA LEU A 726 -0.79 20.11 5.20
C LEU A 726 -1.33 18.74 5.62
N ILE A 727 -0.62 17.66 5.27
CA ILE A 727 -1.02 16.31 5.69
C ILE A 727 -0.82 16.12 7.20
N ALA A 728 0.29 16.61 7.77
CA ALA A 728 0.47 16.59 9.22
C ALA A 728 -0.64 17.35 9.94
N TYR A 729 -1.04 18.52 9.41
CA TYR A 729 -2.18 19.28 9.93
C TYR A 729 -3.47 18.45 9.88
N GLN A 730 -3.78 17.81 8.76
CA GLN A 730 -5.00 17.01 8.62
C GLN A 730 -5.03 15.84 9.60
N ILE A 731 -3.92 15.12 9.76
CA ILE A 731 -3.80 13.99 10.70
C ILE A 731 -3.91 14.46 12.15
N ASN A 732 -3.17 15.51 12.52
CA ASN A 732 -3.23 16.06 13.87
C ASN A 732 -4.61 16.65 14.17
N ARG A 733 -5.32 17.21 13.18
CA ARG A 733 -6.69 17.70 13.35
C ARG A 733 -7.67 16.57 13.65
N MET A 734 -7.57 15.42 12.96
CA MET A 734 -8.37 14.23 13.28
C MET A 734 -8.08 13.73 14.70
N HIS A 735 -6.80 13.67 15.08
CA HIS A 735 -6.37 13.28 16.42
C HIS A 735 -6.92 14.22 17.50
N GLU A 736 -6.77 15.53 17.33
CA GLU A 736 -7.29 16.54 18.25
C GLU A 736 -8.80 16.41 18.45
N ILE A 737 -9.56 16.19 17.37
CA ILE A 737 -11.01 15.99 17.44
C ILE A 737 -11.35 14.78 18.32
N ILE A 738 -10.66 13.65 18.14
CA ILE A 738 -10.85 12.45 18.96
C ILE A 738 -10.52 12.73 20.43
N LYS A 739 -9.35 13.35 20.70
CA LYS A 739 -8.91 13.65 22.06
C LYS A 739 -9.78 14.68 22.78
N ASN A 740 -10.38 15.61 22.04
CA ASN A 740 -11.33 16.59 22.58
C ASN A 740 -12.66 15.93 22.99
N CYS A 741 -13.07 14.85 22.31
CA CYS A 741 -14.23 14.05 22.72
C CYS A 741 -13.92 13.16 23.93
N ASP A 742 -12.83 12.39 23.89
CA ASP A 742 -12.31 11.64 25.05
C ASP A 742 -10.79 11.42 24.93
N ARG A 743 -10.03 11.99 25.88
CA ARG A 743 -8.56 11.96 25.88
C ARG A 743 -7.96 10.55 25.97
N ARG A 744 -8.73 9.57 26.45
CA ARG A 744 -8.29 8.17 26.66
C ARG A 744 -8.39 7.34 25.39
N VAL A 745 -9.06 7.84 24.35
CA VAL A 745 -9.24 7.12 23.09
C VAL A 745 -7.97 7.25 22.25
N ASP A 746 -7.40 6.12 21.84
CA ASP A 746 -6.27 6.09 20.92
C ASP A 746 -6.73 6.18 19.46
N MET A 747 -5.95 6.86 18.62
CA MET A 747 -6.18 6.91 17.18
C MET A 747 -5.25 5.92 16.48
N ILE A 748 -5.80 5.07 15.61
CA ILE A 748 -5.05 4.19 14.70
C ILE A 748 -5.22 4.73 13.28
N MET A 749 -4.15 4.73 12.49
CA MET A 749 -4.21 5.06 11.06
C MET A 749 -3.30 4.15 10.24
N TRP A 750 -3.58 4.01 8.95
CA TRP A 750 -2.65 3.35 8.05
C TRP A 750 -1.37 4.17 7.89
N ALA A 751 -0.23 3.48 7.98
CA ALA A 751 1.05 4.15 8.10
C ALA A 751 1.65 4.58 6.75
N ASP A 752 1.17 4.02 5.63
CA ASP A 752 1.72 4.28 4.29
C ASP A 752 1.72 5.77 3.92
N ALA A 753 0.69 6.49 4.37
CA ALA A 753 0.51 7.93 4.21
C ALA A 753 1.69 8.78 4.70
N VAL A 754 2.47 8.25 5.66
CA VAL A 754 3.55 8.97 6.34
C VAL A 754 4.85 8.16 6.44
N ASN A 755 4.88 6.95 5.87
CA ASN A 755 6.05 6.08 5.82
C ASN A 755 6.93 6.44 4.59
N PRO A 756 8.16 6.96 4.79
CA PRO A 756 9.05 7.34 3.69
C PRO A 756 9.55 6.14 2.87
N TYR A 757 9.40 4.93 3.36
CA TYR A 757 9.72 3.72 2.62
C TYR A 757 8.52 3.22 1.79
N HIS A 758 7.33 3.78 2.00
CA HIS A 758 6.07 3.46 1.30
C HIS A 758 5.56 4.66 0.49
N ASN A 759 4.29 5.05 0.65
CA ASN A 759 3.61 6.04 -0.19
C ASN A 759 4.13 7.46 0.07
N ALA A 760 4.52 7.80 1.30
CA ALA A 760 5.06 9.13 1.59
C ALA A 760 6.39 9.42 0.86
N GLY A 761 7.28 8.43 0.73
CA GLY A 761 8.55 8.59 0.02
C GLY A 761 8.43 8.86 -1.48
N LYS A 762 7.26 8.54 -2.02
CA LYS A 762 6.90 8.72 -3.43
C LYS A 762 6.20 10.05 -3.69
N LYS A 763 5.85 10.79 -2.63
CA LYS A 763 5.00 12.00 -2.68
C LYS A 763 5.61 13.19 -1.96
N ASN A 764 6.91 13.15 -1.64
CA ASN A 764 7.62 14.19 -0.87
C ASN A 764 7.00 14.45 0.52
N LEU A 765 6.41 13.42 1.13
CA LEU A 765 5.72 13.49 2.43
C LEU A 765 6.56 12.89 3.58
N GLU A 766 7.85 12.64 3.39
CA GLU A 766 8.72 11.93 4.35
C GLU A 766 8.82 12.65 5.70
N LYS A 767 8.75 13.98 5.69
CA LYS A 767 8.79 14.82 6.89
C LYS A 767 7.48 14.85 7.67
N THR A 768 6.39 14.34 7.09
CA THR A 768 5.05 14.40 7.71
C THR A 768 5.06 13.71 9.07
N CYS A 769 5.67 12.52 9.16
CA CYS A 769 5.71 11.72 10.39
C CYS A 769 6.35 12.47 11.57
N ASP A 770 7.39 13.27 11.32
CA ASP A 770 8.11 14.00 12.36
C ASP A 770 7.21 15.04 13.06
N LEU A 771 6.16 15.52 12.39
CA LEU A 771 5.21 16.53 12.87
C LEU A 771 3.98 15.94 13.60
N LEU A 772 3.84 14.61 13.65
CA LEU A 772 2.62 13.97 14.19
C LEU A 772 2.64 13.79 15.71
N ASN A 773 1.47 13.74 16.34
CA ASN A 773 1.37 13.33 17.74
C ASN A 773 1.86 11.89 17.94
N ARG A 774 2.78 11.66 18.89
CA ARG A 774 3.47 10.37 19.09
C ARG A 774 2.60 9.26 19.70
N ASP A 775 1.45 9.62 20.26
CA ASP A 775 0.46 8.65 20.77
C ASP A 775 -0.45 8.08 19.67
N ILE A 776 -0.29 8.49 18.40
CA ILE A 776 -0.96 7.84 17.26
C ILE A 776 -0.38 6.42 17.08
N ILE A 777 -1.24 5.45 16.79
CA ILE A 777 -0.84 4.07 16.49
C ILE A 777 -0.76 3.89 14.96
N MET A 778 0.36 3.37 14.49
CA MET A 778 0.65 3.17 13.06
C MET A 778 0.31 1.74 12.64
N ALA A 779 -0.60 1.57 11.69
CA ALA A 779 -0.86 0.29 11.03
C ALA A 779 0.01 0.18 9.78
N HIS A 780 1.18 -0.45 9.92
CA HIS A 780 2.19 -0.55 8.87
C HIS A 780 1.90 -1.78 7.99
N TRP A 781 1.54 -1.53 6.73
CA TRP A 781 1.15 -2.55 5.77
C TRP A 781 2.07 -2.57 4.55
N TYR A 782 2.32 -3.77 4.04
CA TYR A 782 2.95 -4.10 2.75
C TYR A 782 2.37 -5.45 2.36
N TYR A 783 1.60 -5.56 1.27
CA TYR A 783 0.80 -6.77 1.01
C TYR A 783 1.32 -7.72 -0.06
N SER A 784 2.33 -7.32 -0.83
CA SER A 784 3.03 -8.21 -1.77
C SER A 784 4.51 -8.12 -1.47
N VAL A 785 5.08 -9.17 -0.87
CA VAL A 785 6.53 -9.23 -0.56
C VAL A 785 7.16 -10.31 -1.44
N GLU A 786 7.13 -10.03 -2.73
CA GLU A 786 7.56 -10.94 -3.79
C GLU A 786 9.08 -10.91 -3.97
N ASN A 787 9.74 -9.81 -3.58
CA ASN A 787 11.18 -9.61 -3.70
C ASN A 787 11.81 -8.96 -2.46
N TYR A 788 13.14 -8.92 -2.43
CA TYR A 788 13.90 -8.29 -1.38
C TYR A 788 13.72 -6.78 -1.29
N GLU A 789 13.28 -6.12 -2.37
CA GLU A 789 12.98 -4.70 -2.32
C GLU A 789 11.83 -4.42 -1.36
N GLN A 790 10.72 -5.12 -1.53
CA GLN A 790 9.55 -4.98 -0.66
C GLN A 790 9.88 -5.41 0.78
N MET A 791 10.69 -6.46 0.98
CA MET A 791 11.15 -6.87 2.31
C MET A 791 11.94 -5.76 3.01
N ASP A 792 12.90 -5.14 2.32
CA ASP A 792 13.72 -4.08 2.88
C ASP A 792 12.88 -2.85 3.25
N LEU A 793 11.92 -2.48 2.41
CA LEU A 793 11.04 -1.34 2.66
C LEU A 793 10.11 -1.60 3.86
N LEU A 794 9.60 -2.82 3.99
CA LEU A 794 8.82 -3.26 5.15
C LEU A 794 9.66 -3.19 6.43
N GLU A 795 10.86 -3.77 6.46
CA GLU A 795 11.74 -3.76 7.64
C GLU A 795 12.17 -2.34 8.02
N GLN A 796 12.51 -1.50 7.04
CA GLN A 796 12.87 -0.09 7.25
C GLN A 796 11.68 0.72 7.77
N GLY A 797 10.48 0.50 7.24
CA GLY A 797 9.25 1.13 7.72
C GLY A 797 8.96 0.81 9.18
N ALA A 798 9.11 -0.45 9.59
CA ALA A 798 8.90 -0.86 10.97
C ALA A 798 9.93 -0.18 11.90
N LYS A 799 11.21 -0.22 11.53
CA LYS A 799 12.28 0.47 12.25
C LYS A 799 12.00 1.97 12.39
N PHE A 800 11.59 2.61 11.29
CA PHE A 800 11.33 4.05 11.21
C PHE A 800 10.31 4.53 12.25
N PHE A 801 9.19 3.82 12.39
CA PHE A 801 8.14 4.18 13.35
C PHE A 801 8.56 3.89 14.79
N ILE A 802 9.18 2.74 15.03
CA ILE A 802 9.64 2.34 16.37
C ILE A 802 10.70 3.32 16.90
N ASP A 803 11.70 3.66 16.09
CA ASP A 803 12.75 4.63 16.46
C ASP A 803 12.18 6.03 16.74
N ARG A 804 11.04 6.38 16.15
CA ARG A 804 10.34 7.66 16.36
C ARG A 804 9.34 7.65 17.51
N GLY A 805 9.22 6.54 18.22
CA GLY A 805 8.38 6.42 19.42
C GLY A 805 6.91 6.09 19.13
N PHE A 806 6.57 5.63 17.92
CA PHE A 806 5.20 5.25 17.58
C PHE A 806 4.91 3.79 17.93
N ARG A 807 3.71 3.57 18.48
CA ARG A 807 3.15 2.22 18.62
C ARG A 807 2.75 1.73 17.24
N THR A 808 3.13 0.51 16.86
CA THR A 808 3.02 0.04 15.48
C THR A 808 2.51 -1.39 15.38
N TYR A 809 1.43 -1.62 14.61
CA TYR A 809 1.03 -2.95 14.15
C TYR A 809 1.74 -3.29 12.84
N GLY A 810 2.11 -4.57 12.68
CA GLY A 810 2.42 -5.12 11.36
C GLY A 810 1.20 -5.71 10.67
N CYS A 811 1.01 -5.46 9.37
CA CYS A 811 -0.21 -5.87 8.67
C CYS A 811 0.14 -6.82 7.50
N PRO A 812 0.12 -8.15 7.72
CA PRO A 812 0.59 -9.13 6.73
C PRO A 812 -0.43 -9.54 5.66
N TRP A 813 -1.72 -9.20 5.81
CA TRP A 813 -2.83 -9.67 4.96
C TRP A 813 -2.95 -11.20 4.90
N ASP A 814 -2.98 -11.81 3.72
CA ASP A 814 -3.13 -13.26 3.49
C ASP A 814 -1.91 -13.92 2.81
N ASP A 815 -0.84 -13.17 2.56
CA ASP A 815 0.39 -13.65 1.94
C ASP A 815 1.32 -14.31 2.99
N LEU A 816 1.56 -15.61 2.86
CA LEU A 816 2.44 -16.37 3.78
C LEU A 816 3.92 -15.97 3.68
N VAL A 817 4.42 -15.57 2.51
CA VAL A 817 5.80 -15.01 2.36
C VAL A 817 5.91 -13.71 3.14
N ASN A 818 4.86 -12.89 3.09
CA ASN A 818 4.80 -11.67 3.87
C ASN A 818 4.78 -11.95 5.38
N HIS A 819 4.02 -12.95 5.84
CA HIS A 819 4.05 -13.40 7.25
C HIS A 819 5.45 -13.82 7.70
N GLN A 820 6.24 -14.51 6.86
CA GLN A 820 7.64 -14.85 7.18
C GLN A 820 8.48 -13.61 7.47
N THR A 821 8.28 -12.54 6.70
CA THR A 821 9.01 -11.27 6.87
C THR A 821 8.58 -10.58 8.15
N TRP A 822 7.28 -10.49 8.41
CA TRP A 822 6.73 -9.93 9.64
C TRP A 822 7.17 -10.67 10.90
N GLU A 823 7.30 -12.00 10.86
CA GLU A 823 7.82 -12.74 12.02
C GLU A 823 9.30 -12.46 12.31
N LYS A 824 10.09 -12.04 11.32
CA LYS A 824 11.46 -11.54 11.54
C LYS A 824 11.43 -10.17 12.21
N VAL A 825 10.56 -9.27 11.75
CA VAL A 825 10.35 -7.96 12.37
C VAL A 825 9.91 -8.14 13.83
N LEU A 826 8.90 -8.97 14.10
CA LEU A 826 8.48 -9.29 15.46
C LEU A 826 9.63 -9.86 16.30
N ALA A 827 10.49 -10.71 15.74
CA ALA A 827 11.66 -11.22 16.45
C ALA A 827 12.59 -10.10 16.93
N ASN A 828 12.89 -9.17 16.01
CA ASN A 828 13.84 -8.09 16.23
C ASN A 828 13.32 -7.05 17.24
N TYR A 829 12.00 -6.90 17.33
CA TYR A 829 11.35 -5.86 18.14
C TYR A 829 10.48 -6.40 19.28
N ARG A 830 10.48 -7.72 19.55
CA ARG A 830 9.60 -8.36 20.56
C ARG A 830 9.66 -7.73 21.95
N SER A 831 10.84 -7.27 22.35
CA SER A 831 11.05 -6.67 23.67
C SER A 831 10.65 -5.19 23.72
N GLN A 832 10.31 -4.57 22.59
CA GLN A 832 9.96 -3.17 22.52
C GLN A 832 8.45 -2.99 22.67
N PRO A 833 7.96 -2.26 23.71
CA PRO A 833 6.53 -2.02 23.89
C PRO A 833 5.86 -1.26 22.74
N LEU A 834 6.67 -0.63 21.87
CA LEU A 834 6.23 0.09 20.68
C LEU A 834 5.86 -0.84 19.53
N MET A 835 6.44 -2.03 19.46
CA MET A 835 6.01 -3.05 18.49
C MET A 835 4.77 -3.74 19.07
N TYR A 836 3.61 -3.39 18.54
CA TYR A 836 2.42 -4.19 18.76
C TYR A 836 2.54 -5.51 17.98
N GLY A 837 1.58 -6.41 18.14
CA GLY A 837 1.54 -7.60 17.30
C GLY A 837 1.13 -7.29 15.86
N LEU A 838 0.71 -8.33 15.18
CA LEU A 838 0.18 -8.23 13.83
C LEU A 838 -1.32 -7.93 13.86
N MET A 839 -1.75 -7.15 12.87
CA MET A 839 -3.14 -6.93 12.53
C MET A 839 -3.47 -7.67 11.24
N HIS A 840 -4.29 -8.72 11.31
CA HIS A 840 -4.81 -9.36 10.11
C HIS A 840 -5.72 -8.37 9.38
N THR A 841 -5.71 -8.39 8.06
CA THR A 841 -6.55 -7.51 7.23
C THR A 841 -7.33 -8.37 6.23
N GLN A 842 -8.56 -7.98 5.90
CA GLN A 842 -9.35 -8.56 4.82
C GLN A 842 -9.65 -7.49 3.78
N TRP A 843 -9.47 -7.86 2.51
CA TRP A 843 -9.82 -7.02 1.36
C TRP A 843 -10.58 -7.86 0.34
N GLY A 844 -11.82 -7.49 0.06
CA GLY A 844 -12.74 -8.33 -0.70
C GLY A 844 -13.01 -9.66 0.01
N ASP A 845 -13.02 -10.76 -0.75
CA ASP A 845 -13.27 -12.12 -0.24
C ASP A 845 -11.99 -12.83 0.27
N ARG A 846 -10.85 -12.11 0.33
CA ARG A 846 -9.56 -12.64 0.76
C ARG A 846 -9.31 -12.39 2.24
N ASP A 847 -9.35 -13.47 3.03
CA ASP A 847 -9.26 -13.48 4.49
C ASP A 847 -8.50 -14.70 5.06
N GLN A 848 -7.82 -15.45 4.18
CA GLN A 848 -7.22 -16.75 4.52
C GLN A 848 -6.04 -16.62 5.49
N GLY A 849 -5.43 -15.42 5.57
CA GLY A 849 -4.36 -15.10 6.51
C GLY A 849 -4.76 -15.07 8.00
N LEU A 850 -6.05 -15.08 8.34
CA LEU A 850 -6.52 -14.91 9.72
C LEU A 850 -5.88 -15.93 10.68
N ALA A 851 -5.82 -17.19 10.26
CA ALA A 851 -5.25 -18.29 11.06
C ALA A 851 -3.73 -18.11 11.26
N GLN A 852 -3.02 -17.76 10.19
CA GLN A 852 -1.57 -17.59 10.26
C GLN A 852 -1.20 -16.36 11.10
N THR A 853 -1.89 -15.24 10.93
CA THR A 853 -1.67 -14.04 11.75
C THR A 853 -1.91 -14.34 13.24
N ALA A 854 -2.92 -15.16 13.57
CA ALA A 854 -3.15 -15.60 14.95
C ALA A 854 -1.98 -16.41 15.51
N ALA A 855 -1.47 -17.38 14.73
CA ALA A 855 -0.29 -18.16 15.09
C ALA A 855 0.95 -17.27 15.29
N SER A 856 1.25 -16.36 14.37
CA SER A 856 2.41 -15.44 14.47
C SER A 856 2.33 -14.49 15.68
N ASN A 857 1.13 -14.21 16.17
CA ASN A 857 0.87 -13.39 17.34
C ASN A 857 0.91 -14.16 18.67
N TRP A 858 0.46 -15.41 18.66
CA TRP A 858 0.36 -16.24 19.86
C TRP A 858 1.66 -17.00 20.13
N GLU A 859 2.26 -17.58 19.09
CA GLU A 859 3.45 -18.43 19.17
C GLU A 859 4.74 -17.61 19.17
N GLU A 860 5.78 -18.08 19.86
CA GLU A 860 7.08 -17.42 19.82
C GLU A 860 7.77 -17.52 18.46
N THR A 861 7.48 -18.56 17.69
CA THR A 861 7.95 -18.79 16.32
C THR A 861 6.97 -19.78 15.73
N SER A 862 6.24 -19.39 14.69
CA SER A 862 5.35 -20.32 14.02
C SER A 862 6.10 -21.07 12.91
N TRP A 863 5.41 -21.98 12.24
CA TRP A 863 5.99 -22.80 11.18
C TRP A 863 6.48 -22.01 9.96
N VAL A 864 6.03 -20.76 9.76
CA VAL A 864 6.48 -19.96 8.62
C VAL A 864 7.93 -19.50 8.80
N ARG A 865 8.43 -19.34 10.03
CA ARG A 865 9.80 -18.88 10.30
C ARG A 865 10.73 -20.06 10.64
N LYS A 866 11.77 -20.24 9.80
CA LYS A 866 12.81 -21.29 9.92
C LYS A 866 13.64 -21.21 11.21
#